data_AF-A0A2K4WE10-F1
#
_entry.id   AF-A0A2K4WE10-F1
#
_cell.length_a   1.000
_cell.length_b   1.000
_cell.length_c   1.000
_cell.angle_alpha   90.00
_cell.angle_beta   90.00
_cell.angle_gamma   90.00
#
_symmetry.space_group_name_H-M   'P 1'
#
loop_
_entity.id
_entity.type
_entity.pdbx_description
1 polymer ?
#
loop_
_entity_poly.entity_id
_entity_poly.type
_entity_poly.pdbx_seq_one_letter_code
_entity_poly.pdbx_strand_id
1 'polypeptide(L)'
;MTTLTTRQIQLAHAWTSVHTGAGLALDWVADVAGKVEEVATKADALSRDLHRARNLSRSLGRVSTTPMGIGFFGLSQAGKSYLISALAADEKGQLLTRLGTQQLDFIKHVNPVGGGKEATGLVTRFTRTAAPSLDPHFPVELRLFREVEIAIILANAWFEDFDHQRLNSQVTDAQIDALLQRFEGQLAAAPTPGVSSDDVVLLWDYLEHHYANAMRPLNARYWPCVVKLAPRLSVRERAQLFEPLWGGIGKMTETYEQLASALHRLGLAETVFAPISALVTERDGQLVQSNSIINVDILSRLGGSADSAIEVRPASEGTLRPAVSVNRAELAALTNELIFRLDNEPANAIVNSVDLLDFPGYRSRQKLMSINEASEVDSNGTANNPVARLLLRGKVAYLFERYTNEQEMNALVMCTSTFKQSEVVSVGPVLKSWIDKTQGTSPQQRDGRASGLIWALTMCDGFIGGALNGETVQFPEGCDNMLKLTMIERFGNEDWMKQWGSTPFKNTYLVRKPRFKTSFIELAADGEERAYSDSSHTALQALQQAFSNSELVKRHVAEPQDAWQAMLTLNDGGMTRFSAAFSPIANIDFKLQRIAEQLDELMVQLLPRLEEYYEAGGEDERAKKKVIANMIARPFATTPHGKHVLGELLGYMSLPEQQLRDLYLNGDFASPASDATAPVQAVGKPEVEYDIFGEAIASTATVETPAAPAIAPQYQSHEHRFARAAFDLWATHLRNLSRRQHLLDLLELPAEAIALLVKELVVCAERLDLPLQLSNALLKRAQSGVRRENLVQRQVLTAQLLLNDFAAWFGHTAQPAGQRPTGLLGAKQPLFAFYQKEMPGRFPHLAAQADDQSVIFADDWISGIAIHTQKNVGHRKGKEITPEQNEAMGRVIQAFKAR
;
A
#
# COMPACT_ATOMS: atom_id res chain seq x y z
N MET A 1 16.01 14.91 27.02
CA MET A 1 16.56 13.57 26.74
C MET A 1 15.43 12.75 26.15
N THR A 2 15.62 12.14 24.97
CA THR A 2 14.57 11.39 24.28
C THR A 2 14.26 10.09 25.02
N THR A 3 12.98 9.83 25.31
CA THR A 3 12.48 8.60 25.96
C THR A 3 12.38 7.40 24.99
N LEU A 4 12.75 7.59 23.72
CA LEU A 4 12.68 6.57 22.67
C LEU A 4 13.87 5.62 22.71
N THR A 5 13.65 4.35 22.37
CA THR A 5 14.73 3.37 22.24
C THR A 5 15.52 3.57 20.94
N THR A 6 16.75 3.07 20.88
CA THR A 6 17.58 3.11 19.65
C THR A 6 16.86 2.51 18.45
N ARG A 7 16.12 1.41 18.65
CA ARG A 7 15.37 0.73 17.59
C ARG A 7 14.23 1.60 17.06
N GLN A 8 13.53 2.33 17.93
CA GLN A 8 12.49 3.29 17.50
C GLN A 8 13.08 4.41 16.66
N ILE A 9 14.21 4.98 17.09
CA ILE A 9 14.89 6.07 16.37
C ILE A 9 15.35 5.60 14.99
N GLN A 10 15.99 4.44 14.90
CA GLN A 10 16.44 3.84 13.62
C GLN A 10 15.27 3.56 12.68
N LEU A 11 14.18 2.98 13.19
CA LEU A 11 13.03 2.65 12.35
C LEU A 11 12.27 3.90 11.88
N ALA A 12 12.13 4.90 12.75
CA ALA A 12 11.57 6.21 12.39
C ALA A 12 12.40 6.91 11.31
N HIS A 13 13.73 6.88 11.46
CA HIS A 13 14.66 7.41 10.46
C HIS A 13 14.52 6.67 9.13
N ALA A 14 14.50 5.34 9.12
CA ALA A 14 14.33 4.55 7.91
C ALA A 14 13.02 4.85 7.17
N TRP A 15 11.90 5.05 7.88
CA TRP A 15 10.65 5.49 7.25
C TRP A 15 10.71 6.93 6.74
N THR A 16 11.42 7.83 7.42
CA THR A 16 11.65 9.20 6.92
C THR A 16 12.48 9.19 5.64
N SER A 17 13.46 8.29 5.54
CA SER A 17 14.24 8.05 4.33
C SER A 17 13.37 7.55 3.17
N VAL A 18 12.42 6.64 3.43
CA VAL A 18 11.41 6.24 2.43
C VAL A 18 10.54 7.42 1.99
N HIS A 19 10.07 8.24 2.93
CA HIS A 19 9.25 9.41 2.61
C HIS A 19 10.00 10.40 1.70
N THR A 20 11.25 10.67 2.05
CA THR A 20 12.14 11.59 1.31
C THR A 20 12.49 11.02 -0.05
N GLY A 21 12.91 9.75 -0.12
CA GLY A 21 13.24 9.06 -1.36
C GLY A 21 12.05 9.00 -2.32
N ALA A 22 10.84 8.73 -1.81
CA ALA A 22 9.63 8.74 -2.64
C ALA A 22 9.28 10.15 -3.15
N GLY A 23 9.55 11.19 -2.37
CA GLY A 23 9.44 12.58 -2.83
C GLY A 23 10.40 12.91 -3.97
N LEU A 24 11.68 12.58 -3.81
CA LEU A 24 12.68 12.78 -4.86
C LEU A 24 12.34 11.97 -6.13
N ALA A 25 11.79 10.77 -5.97
CA ALA A 25 11.34 9.95 -7.10
C ALA A 25 10.16 10.58 -7.84
N LEU A 26 9.20 11.19 -7.14
CA LEU A 26 8.08 11.92 -7.75
C LEU A 26 8.58 13.12 -8.54
N ASP A 27 9.53 13.88 -7.98
CA ASP A 27 10.15 15.02 -8.67
C ASP A 27 10.89 14.56 -9.93
N TRP A 28 11.61 13.43 -9.85
CA TRP A 28 12.26 12.83 -11.01
C TRP A 28 11.25 12.39 -12.08
N VAL A 29 10.17 11.71 -11.71
CA VAL A 29 9.13 11.30 -12.66
C VAL A 29 8.52 12.53 -13.34
N ALA A 30 8.27 13.61 -12.60
CA ALA A 30 7.74 14.85 -13.15
C ALA A 30 8.70 15.51 -14.16
N ASP A 31 10.02 15.46 -13.95
CA ASP A 31 11.01 16.01 -14.88
C ASP A 31 11.20 15.15 -16.14
N VAL A 32 11.18 13.82 -15.99
CA VAL A 32 11.59 12.88 -17.05
C VAL A 32 10.41 12.42 -17.92
N ALA A 33 9.21 12.24 -17.35
CA ALA A 33 8.06 11.68 -18.06
C ALA A 33 7.63 12.49 -19.29
N GLY A 34 7.84 13.82 -19.30
CA GLY A 34 7.54 14.66 -20.47
C GLY A 34 8.56 14.54 -21.60
N LYS A 35 9.73 13.94 -21.35
CA LYS A 35 10.88 13.88 -22.26
C LYS A 35 11.18 12.46 -22.74
N VAL A 36 10.78 11.43 -21.98
CA VAL A 36 11.11 10.02 -22.22
C VAL A 36 9.82 9.20 -22.25
N GLU A 37 9.48 8.63 -23.41
CA GLU A 37 8.21 7.92 -23.63
C GLU A 37 8.07 6.68 -22.71
N GLU A 38 9.15 5.93 -22.51
CA GLU A 38 9.15 4.76 -21.63
C GLU A 38 8.77 5.11 -20.18
N VAL A 39 9.25 6.26 -19.68
CA VAL A 39 8.86 6.75 -18.35
C VAL A 39 7.42 7.25 -18.37
N ALA A 40 7.02 7.98 -19.42
CA ALA A 40 5.67 8.51 -19.58
C ALA A 40 4.60 7.41 -19.46
N THR A 41 4.79 6.27 -20.12
CA THR A 41 3.83 5.16 -20.10
C THR A 41 3.61 4.54 -18.72
N LYS A 42 4.60 4.62 -17.83
CA LYS A 42 4.57 4.07 -16.46
C LYS A 42 4.37 5.14 -15.38
N ALA A 43 4.38 6.43 -15.74
CA ALA A 43 4.48 7.55 -14.81
C ALA A 43 3.31 7.61 -13.81
N ASP A 44 2.06 7.50 -14.27
CA ASP A 44 0.90 7.62 -13.37
C ASP A 44 0.85 6.46 -12.36
N ALA A 45 1.12 5.22 -12.82
CA ALA A 45 1.16 4.04 -11.96
C ALA A 45 2.30 4.13 -10.93
N LEU A 46 3.52 4.51 -11.37
CA LEU A 46 4.66 4.70 -10.48
C LEU A 46 4.41 5.84 -9.48
N SER A 47 3.86 6.97 -9.92
CA SER A 47 3.55 8.11 -9.06
C SER A 47 2.54 7.74 -7.97
N ARG A 48 1.49 6.97 -8.32
CA ARG A 48 0.52 6.47 -7.35
C ARG A 48 1.19 5.61 -6.28
N ASP A 49 2.08 4.70 -6.67
CA ASP A 49 2.81 3.84 -5.74
C ASP A 49 3.81 4.62 -4.86
N LEU A 50 4.41 5.69 -5.38
CA LEU A 50 5.26 6.60 -4.61
C LEU A 50 4.46 7.41 -3.59
N HIS A 51 3.27 7.91 -3.95
CA HIS A 51 2.36 8.56 -3.00
C HIS A 51 1.86 7.59 -1.93
N ARG A 52 1.58 6.33 -2.27
CA ARG A 52 1.29 5.25 -1.31
C ARG A 52 2.44 5.04 -0.33
N ALA A 53 3.67 4.97 -0.83
CA ALA A 53 4.87 4.87 0.01
C ALA A 53 5.02 6.09 0.94
N ARG A 54 4.71 7.31 0.47
CA ARG A 54 4.70 8.53 1.30
C ARG A 54 3.64 8.50 2.39
N ASN A 55 2.43 8.03 2.09
CA ASN A 55 1.37 7.86 3.09
C ASN A 55 1.74 6.82 4.15
N LEU A 56 2.25 5.66 3.72
CA LEU A 56 2.67 4.59 4.61
C LEU A 56 3.83 5.04 5.52
N SER A 57 4.83 5.71 4.96
CA SER A 57 5.97 6.25 5.72
C SER A 57 5.58 7.33 6.72
N ARG A 58 4.66 8.23 6.38
CA ARG A 58 4.12 9.23 7.31
C ARG A 58 3.48 8.55 8.53
N SER A 59 2.65 7.55 8.29
CA SER A 59 1.94 6.78 9.31
C SER A 59 2.92 5.97 10.18
N LEU A 60 3.69 5.06 9.57
CA LEU A 60 4.54 4.11 10.29
C LEU A 60 5.79 4.77 10.90
N GLY A 61 6.29 5.84 10.27
CA GLY A 61 7.33 6.69 10.86
C GLY A 61 6.86 7.30 12.18
N ARG A 62 5.68 7.94 12.20
CA ARG A 62 5.08 8.50 13.43
C ARG A 62 4.83 7.41 14.46
N VAL A 63 4.11 6.35 14.08
CA VAL A 63 3.69 5.29 15.02
C VAL A 63 4.88 4.52 15.60
N SER A 64 6.00 4.39 14.90
CA SER A 64 7.22 3.78 15.48
C SER A 64 7.73 4.51 16.73
N THR A 65 7.38 5.78 16.93
CA THR A 65 7.79 6.61 18.07
C THR A 65 6.74 6.72 19.19
N THR A 66 5.52 6.18 18.98
CA THR A 66 4.44 6.23 19.97
C THR A 66 4.41 4.98 20.86
N PRO A 67 3.83 5.06 22.07
CA PRO A 67 3.54 3.89 22.90
C PRO A 67 2.69 2.83 22.19
N MET A 68 2.61 1.63 22.77
CA MET A 68 1.66 0.61 22.33
C MET A 68 0.22 1.09 22.54
N GLY A 69 -0.62 0.99 21.50
CA GLY A 69 -2.04 1.28 21.60
C GLY A 69 -2.88 0.01 21.64
N ILE A 70 -3.81 -0.08 22.59
CA ILE A 70 -4.78 -1.18 22.71
C ILE A 70 -6.16 -0.63 22.39
N GLY A 71 -6.72 -1.05 21.25
CA GLY A 71 -8.07 -0.71 20.83
C GLY A 71 -9.11 -1.52 21.60
N PHE A 72 -10.11 -0.85 22.16
CA PHE A 72 -11.31 -1.49 22.70
C PHE A 72 -12.46 -1.24 21.74
N PHE A 73 -12.91 -2.32 21.12
CA PHE A 73 -13.95 -2.32 20.10
C PHE A 73 -14.99 -3.39 20.40
N GLY A 74 -16.22 -3.20 19.94
CA GLY A 74 -17.20 -4.27 19.96
C GLY A 74 -18.62 -3.85 20.30
N LEU A 75 -19.46 -4.87 20.37
CA LEU A 75 -20.92 -4.77 20.33
C LEU A 75 -21.54 -4.65 21.72
N SER A 76 -20.78 -5.01 22.75
CA SER A 76 -21.16 -4.83 24.15
C SER A 76 -20.61 -3.49 24.65
N GLN A 77 -21.34 -2.39 24.42
CA GLN A 77 -20.89 -1.06 24.86
C GLN A 77 -20.70 -1.01 26.39
N ALA A 78 -21.66 -1.54 27.16
CA ALA A 78 -21.56 -1.61 28.62
C ALA A 78 -20.40 -2.52 29.09
N GLY A 79 -20.17 -3.65 28.42
CA GLY A 79 -19.05 -4.53 28.71
C GLY A 79 -17.70 -3.87 28.42
N LYS A 80 -17.57 -3.20 27.27
CA LYS A 80 -16.39 -2.43 26.88
C LYS A 80 -16.07 -1.33 27.91
N SER A 81 -17.06 -0.49 28.25
CA SER A 81 -16.87 0.56 29.25
C SER A 81 -16.47 -0.01 30.63
N TYR A 82 -17.02 -1.16 31.02
CA TYR A 82 -16.60 -1.86 32.23
C TYR A 82 -15.13 -2.32 32.15
N LEU A 83 -14.71 -2.97 31.07
CA LEU A 83 -13.33 -3.45 30.90
C LEU A 83 -12.31 -2.31 30.95
N ILE A 84 -12.57 -1.22 30.24
CA ILE A 84 -11.69 -0.03 30.25
C ILE A 84 -11.62 0.54 31.65
N SER A 85 -12.77 0.67 32.33
CA SER A 85 -12.81 1.19 33.70
C SER A 85 -12.04 0.29 34.66
N ALA A 86 -12.22 -1.03 34.57
CA ALA A 86 -11.54 -1.99 35.44
C ALA A 86 -10.02 -2.05 35.20
N LEU A 87 -9.53 -1.73 33.99
CA LEU A 87 -8.11 -1.67 33.68
C LEU A 87 -7.47 -0.33 34.06
N ALA A 88 -8.13 0.79 33.73
CA ALA A 88 -7.59 2.14 33.85
C ALA A 88 -7.85 2.79 35.21
N ALA A 89 -8.83 2.30 35.98
CA ALA A 89 -9.12 2.83 37.30
C ALA A 89 -7.99 2.55 38.28
N ASP A 90 -7.87 3.40 39.30
CA ASP A 90 -7.06 3.08 40.48
C ASP A 90 -7.71 1.99 41.35
N GLU A 91 -7.04 1.63 42.44
CA GLU A 91 -7.52 0.66 43.45
C GLU A 91 -8.90 1.03 44.04
N LYS A 92 -9.32 2.30 43.94
CA LYS A 92 -10.62 2.79 44.41
C LYS A 92 -11.69 2.80 43.32
N GLY A 93 -11.37 2.35 42.11
CA GLY A 93 -12.29 2.33 40.98
C GLY A 93 -12.50 3.69 40.31
N GLN A 94 -11.58 4.65 40.49
CA GLN A 94 -11.72 6.01 39.96
C GLN A 94 -10.86 6.19 38.69
N LEU A 95 -11.43 6.79 37.64
CA LEU A 95 -10.68 7.22 36.43
C LEU A 95 -10.50 8.74 36.48
N LEU A 96 -9.43 9.22 37.10
CA LEU A 96 -9.24 10.65 37.36
C LEU A 96 -8.31 11.29 36.32
N THR A 97 -8.66 12.50 35.91
CA THR A 97 -7.79 13.41 35.14
C THR A 97 -7.70 14.77 35.81
N ARG A 98 -6.59 15.48 35.63
CA ARG A 98 -6.44 16.87 36.04
C ARG A 98 -6.47 17.78 34.81
N LEU A 99 -7.54 18.56 34.67
CA LEU A 99 -7.75 19.53 33.60
C LEU A 99 -7.66 20.95 34.18
N GLY A 100 -6.49 21.59 33.97
CA GLY A 100 -6.20 22.88 34.58
C GLY A 100 -6.12 22.72 36.10
N THR A 101 -6.95 23.45 36.84
CA THR A 101 -7.04 23.36 38.31
C THR A 101 -8.07 22.35 38.79
N GLN A 102 -8.91 21.79 37.90
CA GLN A 102 -9.99 20.89 38.27
C GLN A 102 -9.60 19.42 38.08
N GLN A 103 -10.09 18.56 38.97
CA GLN A 103 -9.97 17.11 38.82
C GLN A 103 -11.33 16.54 38.41
N LEU A 104 -11.36 15.78 37.31
CA LEU A 104 -12.58 15.15 36.80
C LEU A 104 -12.43 13.63 36.79
N ASP A 105 -13.47 12.95 37.23
CA ASP A 105 -13.70 11.52 36.97
C ASP A 105 -14.35 11.31 35.59
N PHE A 106 -13.76 10.43 34.77
CA PHE A 106 -14.26 10.13 33.42
C PHE A 106 -15.69 9.57 33.45
N ILE A 107 -15.94 8.57 34.29
CA ILE A 107 -17.22 7.84 34.33
C ILE A 107 -18.33 8.76 34.84
N LYS A 108 -18.04 9.58 35.86
CA LYS A 108 -19.04 10.45 36.50
C LYS A 108 -19.31 11.73 35.73
N HIS A 109 -18.27 12.37 35.20
CA HIS A 109 -18.39 13.74 34.68
C HIS A 109 -18.27 13.84 33.17
N VAL A 110 -17.51 12.96 32.49
CA VAL A 110 -17.15 13.14 31.08
C VAL A 110 -17.92 12.20 30.15
N ASN A 111 -17.99 10.91 30.51
CA ASN A 111 -18.65 9.88 29.73
C ASN A 111 -20.17 10.10 29.77
N PRO A 112 -20.83 10.22 28.61
CA PRO A 112 -22.27 10.44 28.57
C PRO A 112 -23.07 9.22 29.03
N VAL A 113 -24.11 9.46 29.83
CA VAL A 113 -25.05 8.44 30.32
C VAL A 113 -25.95 7.96 29.18
N GLY A 114 -25.46 7.01 28.40
CA GLY A 114 -26.22 6.36 27.34
C GLY A 114 -27.27 5.42 27.93
N GLY A 115 -28.56 5.75 27.78
CA GLY A 115 -29.69 4.86 28.09
C GLY A 115 -29.83 3.67 27.14
N GLY A 116 -28.72 2.97 26.84
CA GLY A 116 -28.66 1.88 25.87
C GLY A 116 -28.40 2.30 24.41
N LYS A 117 -28.24 3.60 24.13
CA LYS A 117 -27.76 4.14 22.84
C LYS A 117 -26.30 4.59 22.96
N GLU A 118 -25.55 4.46 21.86
CA GLU A 118 -24.20 5.01 21.73
C GLU A 118 -24.22 6.52 21.90
N ALA A 119 -23.52 6.99 22.92
CA ALA A 119 -23.55 8.39 23.32
C ALA A 119 -22.27 9.15 22.93
N THR A 120 -21.23 8.46 22.43
CA THR A 120 -19.92 9.05 22.08
C THR A 120 -19.64 9.02 20.58
N GLY A 121 -19.15 10.13 20.01
CA GLY A 121 -18.85 10.27 18.58
C GLY A 121 -17.37 10.43 18.19
N LEU A 122 -16.44 10.13 19.11
CA LEU A 122 -14.98 10.27 18.92
C LEU A 122 -14.22 9.16 19.68
N VAL A 123 -12.94 8.95 19.39
CA VAL A 123 -12.10 8.01 20.15
C VAL A 123 -11.60 8.69 21.43
N THR A 124 -11.62 8.01 22.57
CA THR A 124 -10.99 8.50 23.81
C THR A 124 -9.72 7.71 24.08
N ARG A 125 -8.57 8.39 24.14
CA ARG A 125 -7.28 7.79 24.51
C ARG A 125 -6.99 8.01 25.99
N PHE A 126 -6.93 6.93 26.75
CA PHE A 126 -6.44 6.94 28.12
C PHE A 126 -4.94 6.71 28.12
N THR A 127 -4.17 7.65 28.66
CA THR A 127 -2.70 7.57 28.65
C THR A 127 -2.08 8.17 29.91
N ARG A 128 -0.94 7.59 30.34
CA ARG A 128 -0.07 8.10 31.41
C ARG A 128 1.08 8.97 30.87
N THR A 129 1.29 8.98 29.56
CA THR A 129 2.46 9.61 28.93
C THR A 129 2.22 11.02 28.40
N ALA A 130 0.96 11.45 28.25
CA ALA A 130 0.62 12.79 27.78
C ALA A 130 1.09 13.88 28.76
N ALA A 131 1.55 15.00 28.19
CA ALA A 131 1.91 16.20 28.93
C ALA A 131 0.65 17.05 29.21
N PRO A 132 0.61 17.83 30.30
CA PRO A 132 -0.45 18.82 30.48
C PRO A 132 -0.33 19.93 29.43
N SER A 133 -1.46 20.57 29.12
CA SER A 133 -1.48 21.80 28.31
C SER A 133 -0.55 22.88 28.88
N LEU A 134 0.09 23.63 28.00
CA LEU A 134 0.89 24.81 28.36
C LEU A 134 0.04 25.96 28.91
N ASP A 135 -1.27 25.96 28.64
CA ASP A 135 -2.22 26.95 29.13
C ASP A 135 -3.32 26.27 29.98
N PRO A 136 -3.35 26.49 31.31
CA PRO A 136 -4.36 25.91 32.19
C PRO A 136 -5.82 26.26 31.86
N HIS A 137 -6.08 27.35 31.11
CA HIS A 137 -7.44 27.73 30.68
C HIS A 137 -7.92 26.89 29.50
N PHE A 138 -7.01 26.27 28.75
CA PHE A 138 -7.29 25.37 27.64
C PHE A 138 -6.68 23.99 27.92
N PRO A 139 -7.19 23.24 28.91
CA PRO A 139 -6.56 22.01 29.36
C PRO A 139 -6.97 20.76 28.56
N VAL A 140 -8.00 20.84 27.71
CA VAL A 140 -8.54 19.69 26.98
C VAL A 140 -7.81 19.53 25.65
N GLU A 141 -7.01 18.48 25.50
CA GLU A 141 -6.29 18.17 24.26
C GLU A 141 -7.16 17.34 23.30
N LEU A 142 -7.34 17.84 22.07
CA LEU A 142 -8.14 17.21 21.02
C LEU A 142 -7.30 17.06 19.75
N ARG A 143 -7.38 15.89 19.10
CA ARG A 143 -6.81 15.71 17.76
C ARG A 143 -7.89 15.84 16.69
N LEU A 144 -7.54 16.53 15.61
CA LEU A 144 -8.45 16.86 14.51
C LEU A 144 -8.18 16.02 13.27
N PHE A 145 -9.23 15.74 12.51
CA PHE A 145 -9.11 15.18 11.17
C PHE A 145 -8.41 16.15 10.21
N ARG A 146 -7.72 15.60 9.21
CA ARG A 146 -7.27 16.33 8.03
C ARG A 146 -8.45 16.62 7.11
N GLU A 147 -8.30 17.62 6.25
CA GLU A 147 -9.34 18.02 5.31
C GLU A 147 -9.78 16.87 4.38
N VAL A 148 -8.85 16.04 3.92
CA VAL A 148 -9.16 14.88 3.08
C VAL A 148 -10.03 13.84 3.79
N GLU A 149 -9.91 13.72 5.12
CA GLU A 149 -10.66 12.74 5.90
C GLU A 149 -12.13 13.15 6.01
N ILE A 150 -12.44 14.44 5.90
CA ILE A 150 -13.82 14.92 5.76
C ILE A 150 -14.44 14.38 4.46
N ALA A 151 -13.69 14.41 3.35
CA ALA A 151 -14.15 13.84 2.08
C ALA A 151 -14.35 12.31 2.18
N ILE A 152 -13.44 11.61 2.88
CA ILE A 152 -13.58 10.16 3.13
C ILE A 152 -14.86 9.88 3.92
N ILE A 153 -15.11 10.61 5.01
CA ILE A 153 -16.29 10.42 5.86
C ILE A 153 -17.59 10.65 5.07
N LEU A 154 -17.64 11.71 4.26
CA LEU A 154 -18.81 12.03 3.45
C LEU A 154 -19.04 10.98 2.34
N ALA A 155 -17.98 10.53 1.67
CA ALA A 155 -18.08 9.47 0.68
C ALA A 155 -18.51 8.14 1.32
N ASN A 156 -17.96 7.78 2.49
CA ASN A 156 -18.40 6.60 3.25
C ASN A 156 -19.90 6.68 3.57
N ALA A 157 -20.37 7.82 4.08
CA ALA A 157 -21.78 8.01 4.38
C ALA A 157 -22.68 7.88 3.14
N TRP A 158 -22.22 8.36 1.97
CA TRP A 158 -22.93 8.17 0.71
C TRP A 158 -23.01 6.70 0.32
N PHE A 159 -21.87 5.99 0.27
CA PHE A 159 -21.83 4.61 -0.22
C PHE A 159 -22.48 3.58 0.71
N GLU A 160 -22.48 3.86 2.02
CA GLU A 160 -22.96 2.90 3.01
C GLU A 160 -24.40 3.12 3.43
N ASP A 161 -24.90 4.36 3.43
CA ASP A 161 -26.23 4.67 3.96
C ASP A 161 -27.30 4.93 2.87
N PHE A 162 -26.96 4.87 1.57
CA PHE A 162 -27.89 5.04 0.44
C PHE A 162 -28.08 3.76 -0.39
N ASP A 163 -29.27 3.59 -1.00
CA ASP A 163 -29.57 2.44 -1.87
C ASP A 163 -29.12 2.68 -3.34
N HIS A 164 -27.85 2.38 -3.62
CA HIS A 164 -27.26 2.55 -4.95
C HIS A 164 -27.88 1.67 -6.03
N GLN A 165 -28.51 0.55 -5.67
CA GLN A 165 -29.19 -0.31 -6.66
C GLN A 165 -30.39 0.39 -7.27
N ARG A 166 -31.04 1.26 -6.49
CA ARG A 166 -32.24 1.99 -6.90
C ARG A 166 -31.96 3.42 -7.37
N LEU A 167 -30.90 4.06 -6.89
CA LEU A 167 -30.60 5.47 -7.17
C LEU A 167 -29.93 5.75 -8.53
N ASN A 168 -29.48 4.73 -9.26
CA ASN A 168 -28.72 4.86 -10.52
C ASN A 168 -27.63 5.95 -10.48
N SER A 169 -26.63 5.75 -9.61
CA SER A 169 -25.60 6.74 -9.25
C SER A 169 -24.34 6.69 -10.14
N GLN A 170 -24.47 6.27 -11.41
CA GLN A 170 -23.32 6.13 -12.30
C GLN A 170 -22.82 7.49 -12.81
N VAL A 171 -21.53 7.75 -12.67
CA VAL A 171 -20.85 8.92 -13.25
C VAL A 171 -20.42 8.59 -14.67
N THR A 172 -20.71 9.48 -15.62
CA THR A 172 -20.36 9.33 -17.05
C THR A 172 -19.07 10.08 -17.40
N ASP A 173 -18.35 9.62 -18.42
CA ASP A 173 -17.13 10.28 -18.91
C ASP A 173 -17.37 11.74 -19.28
N ALA A 174 -18.52 12.06 -19.88
CA ALA A 174 -18.89 13.44 -20.22
C ALA A 174 -19.04 14.33 -18.98
N GLN A 175 -19.56 13.80 -17.87
CA GLN A 175 -19.65 14.54 -16.59
C GLN A 175 -18.26 14.74 -15.98
N ILE A 176 -17.37 13.74 -16.08
CA ILE A 176 -15.98 13.84 -15.61
C ILE A 176 -15.26 14.94 -16.40
N ASP A 177 -15.34 14.91 -17.73
CA ASP A 177 -14.69 15.89 -18.60
C ASP A 177 -15.21 17.31 -18.32
N ALA A 178 -16.53 17.47 -18.23
CA ALA A 178 -17.14 18.77 -17.94
C ALA A 178 -16.82 19.31 -16.53
N LEU A 179 -16.51 18.43 -15.57
CA LEU A 179 -16.05 18.84 -14.24
C LEU A 179 -14.59 19.28 -14.27
N LEU A 180 -13.70 18.46 -14.85
CA LEU A 180 -12.26 18.73 -14.90
C LEU A 180 -11.93 19.99 -15.70
N GLN A 181 -12.63 20.22 -16.82
CA GLN A 181 -12.44 21.42 -17.66
C GLN A 181 -12.63 22.74 -16.89
N ARG A 182 -13.47 22.76 -15.84
CA ARG A 182 -13.68 23.96 -15.02
C ARG A 182 -12.43 24.39 -14.25
N PHE A 183 -11.52 23.43 -14.01
CA PHE A 183 -10.35 23.62 -13.17
C PHE A 183 -9.02 23.48 -13.93
N GLU A 184 -9.02 23.18 -15.24
CA GLU A 184 -7.80 23.01 -16.04
C GLU A 184 -6.85 24.22 -15.93
N GLY A 185 -7.38 25.44 -15.89
CA GLY A 185 -6.61 26.67 -15.72
C GLY A 185 -5.87 26.79 -14.38
N GLN A 186 -6.25 26.01 -13.37
CA GLN A 186 -5.66 26.04 -12.02
C GLN A 186 -4.39 25.18 -11.89
N LEU A 187 -4.02 24.40 -12.91
CA LEU A 187 -2.77 23.61 -12.86
C LEU A 187 -1.52 24.47 -12.68
N ALA A 188 -1.56 25.73 -13.13
CA ALA A 188 -0.48 26.70 -12.97
C ALA A 188 -0.52 27.46 -11.63
N ALA A 189 -1.60 27.34 -10.85
CA ALA A 189 -1.76 28.06 -9.59
C ALA A 189 -0.80 27.51 -8.51
N ALA A 190 -0.41 28.37 -7.56
CA ALA A 190 0.40 27.94 -6.42
C ALA A 190 -0.36 26.93 -5.55
N PRO A 191 0.33 25.96 -4.91
CA PRO A 191 -0.31 25.03 -4.00
C PRO A 191 -1.07 25.75 -2.87
N THR A 192 -2.30 25.32 -2.61
CA THR A 192 -3.12 25.77 -1.48
C THR A 192 -3.09 24.69 -0.39
N PRO A 193 -2.76 25.03 0.87
CA PRO A 193 -2.73 24.07 1.97
C PRO A 193 -4.07 23.31 2.17
N GLY A 194 -3.99 22.16 2.85
CA GLY A 194 -5.16 21.38 3.29
C GLY A 194 -5.25 19.99 2.66
N VAL A 195 -5.09 19.87 1.35
CA VAL A 195 -5.11 18.58 0.63
C VAL A 195 -3.89 18.46 -0.27
N SER A 196 -3.00 17.51 0.01
CA SER A 196 -1.84 17.19 -0.83
C SER A 196 -2.14 16.10 -1.86
N SER A 197 -1.25 15.88 -2.83
CA SER A 197 -1.35 14.75 -3.77
C SER A 197 -1.31 13.40 -3.03
N ASP A 198 -0.51 13.30 -1.96
CA ASP A 198 -0.50 12.13 -1.06
C ASP A 198 -1.91 11.89 -0.48
N ASP A 199 -2.58 12.96 -0.02
CA ASP A 199 -3.93 12.87 0.54
C ASP A 199 -4.96 12.45 -0.51
N VAL A 200 -4.88 12.96 -1.74
CA VAL A 200 -5.79 12.51 -2.83
C VAL A 200 -5.61 11.02 -3.11
N VAL A 201 -4.37 10.52 -3.12
CA VAL A 201 -4.11 9.07 -3.31
C VAL A 201 -4.63 8.26 -2.13
N LEU A 202 -4.58 8.78 -0.90
CA LEU A 202 -5.21 8.16 0.27
C LEU A 202 -6.73 8.03 0.09
N LEU A 203 -7.40 9.10 -0.36
CA LEU A 203 -8.84 9.09 -0.66
C LEU A 203 -9.16 8.12 -1.80
N TRP A 204 -8.37 8.12 -2.87
CA TRP A 204 -8.53 7.20 -4.00
C TRP A 204 -8.41 5.74 -3.55
N ASP A 205 -7.35 5.39 -2.83
CA ASP A 205 -7.13 4.02 -2.36
C ASP A 205 -8.23 3.55 -1.41
N TYR A 206 -8.71 4.45 -0.54
CA TYR A 206 -9.85 4.17 0.32
C TYR A 206 -11.08 3.81 -0.51
N LEU A 207 -11.48 4.68 -1.43
CA LEU A 207 -12.69 4.45 -2.21
C LEU A 207 -12.56 3.26 -3.19
N GLU A 208 -11.39 3.03 -3.76
CA GLU A 208 -11.16 1.87 -4.63
C GLU A 208 -11.20 0.56 -3.84
N HIS A 209 -10.64 0.52 -2.62
CA HIS A 209 -10.68 -0.66 -1.77
C HIS A 209 -12.10 -1.03 -1.34
N HIS A 210 -12.88 -0.04 -0.91
CA HIS A 210 -14.23 -0.26 -0.37
C HIS A 210 -15.32 -0.31 -1.46
N TYR A 211 -15.14 0.44 -2.56
CA TYR A 211 -16.19 0.68 -3.58
C TYR A 211 -15.68 0.52 -5.03
N ALA A 212 -14.84 -0.49 -5.27
CA ALA A 212 -14.14 -0.72 -6.56
C ALA A 212 -15.01 -0.56 -7.81
N ASN A 213 -16.22 -1.12 -7.82
CA ASN A 213 -17.13 -1.05 -8.98
C ASN A 213 -17.63 0.38 -9.24
N ALA A 214 -17.94 1.13 -8.18
CA ALA A 214 -18.38 2.52 -8.30
C ALA A 214 -17.23 3.44 -8.71
N MET A 215 -16.00 3.11 -8.32
CA MET A 215 -14.81 3.91 -8.63
C MET A 215 -14.21 3.64 -10.02
N ARG A 216 -14.50 2.49 -10.64
CA ARG A 216 -13.94 2.11 -11.94
C ARG A 216 -14.06 3.20 -13.04
N PRO A 217 -15.19 3.91 -13.20
CA PRO A 217 -15.30 5.00 -14.19
C PRO A 217 -14.36 6.18 -13.93
N LEU A 218 -13.98 6.41 -12.67
CA LEU A 218 -13.12 7.53 -12.28
C LEU A 218 -11.62 7.24 -12.48
N ASN A 219 -11.23 5.96 -12.58
CA ASN A 219 -9.83 5.52 -12.58
C ASN A 219 -9.00 6.02 -13.78
N ALA A 220 -9.60 6.12 -14.97
CA ALA A 220 -8.85 6.43 -16.19
C ALA A 220 -8.47 7.91 -16.30
N ARG A 221 -9.37 8.83 -15.91
CA ARG A 221 -9.19 10.28 -16.12
C ARG A 221 -9.36 11.13 -14.87
N TYR A 222 -10.41 10.88 -14.07
CA TYR A 222 -10.70 11.70 -12.89
C TYR A 222 -9.54 11.66 -11.90
N TRP A 223 -9.13 10.48 -11.41
CA TRP A 223 -8.09 10.39 -10.39
C TRP A 223 -6.71 10.91 -10.83
N PRO A 224 -6.17 10.55 -12.01
CA PRO A 224 -4.89 11.10 -12.48
C PRO A 224 -4.86 12.63 -12.57
N CYS A 225 -5.98 13.26 -12.95
CA CYS A 225 -6.11 14.72 -12.98
C CYS A 225 -6.29 15.32 -11.58
N VAL A 226 -7.14 14.74 -10.74
CA VAL A 226 -7.46 15.24 -9.39
C VAL A 226 -6.25 15.22 -8.47
N VAL A 227 -5.37 14.21 -8.59
CA VAL A 227 -4.09 14.15 -7.85
C VAL A 227 -3.21 15.38 -8.11
N LYS A 228 -3.28 15.96 -9.31
CA LYS A 228 -2.51 17.13 -9.73
C LYS A 228 -3.25 18.46 -9.44
N LEU A 229 -4.58 18.44 -9.55
CA LEU A 229 -5.44 19.62 -9.41
C LEU A 229 -5.75 19.97 -7.95
N ALA A 230 -6.25 19.02 -7.16
CA ALA A 230 -6.78 19.31 -5.82
C ALA A 230 -5.83 20.10 -4.91
N PRO A 231 -4.50 19.85 -4.91
CA PRO A 231 -3.56 20.62 -4.10
C PRO A 231 -3.42 22.10 -4.47
N ARG A 232 -3.95 22.52 -5.61
CA ARG A 232 -3.86 23.90 -6.13
C ARG A 232 -5.19 24.65 -6.01
N LEU A 233 -6.25 23.96 -5.60
CA LEU A 233 -7.60 24.51 -5.50
C LEU A 233 -7.88 25.09 -4.11
N SER A 234 -8.74 26.10 -4.05
CA SER A 234 -9.33 26.59 -2.79
C SER A 234 -10.28 25.56 -2.17
N VAL A 235 -10.64 25.73 -0.89
CA VAL A 235 -11.60 24.86 -0.18
C VAL A 235 -12.91 24.70 -0.96
N ARG A 236 -13.46 25.79 -1.48
CA ARG A 236 -14.71 25.79 -2.25
C ARG A 236 -14.58 25.05 -3.57
N GLU A 237 -13.47 25.24 -4.29
CA GLU A 237 -13.21 24.54 -5.54
C GLU A 237 -12.97 23.03 -5.29
N ARG A 238 -12.30 22.66 -4.19
CA ARG A 238 -12.15 21.25 -3.77
C ARG A 238 -13.49 20.61 -3.44
N ALA A 239 -14.39 21.34 -2.77
CA ALA A 239 -15.75 20.86 -2.50
C ALA A 239 -16.47 20.46 -3.81
N GLN A 240 -16.37 21.31 -4.84
CA GLN A 240 -16.94 21.05 -6.16
C GLN A 240 -16.21 19.91 -6.90
N LEU A 241 -14.88 19.83 -6.78
CA LEU A 241 -14.09 18.77 -7.42
C LEU A 241 -14.45 17.39 -6.86
N PHE A 242 -14.69 17.27 -5.56
CA PHE A 242 -15.03 16.02 -4.88
C PHE A 242 -16.52 15.70 -4.84
N GLU A 243 -17.39 16.59 -5.30
CA GLU A 243 -18.84 16.43 -5.34
C GLU A 243 -19.35 15.07 -5.90
N PRO A 244 -18.74 14.49 -6.97
CA PRO A 244 -19.16 13.18 -7.47
C PRO A 244 -19.00 12.04 -6.45
N LEU A 245 -18.12 12.18 -5.45
CA LEU A 245 -17.81 11.13 -4.47
C LEU A 245 -18.92 10.95 -3.42
N TRP A 246 -19.85 11.90 -3.32
CA TRP A 246 -21.05 11.82 -2.48
C TRP A 246 -22.34 12.09 -3.27
N GLY A 247 -22.36 11.67 -4.54
CA GLY A 247 -23.57 11.60 -5.35
C GLY A 247 -24.11 12.93 -5.86
N GLY A 248 -23.32 14.01 -5.86
CA GLY A 248 -23.81 15.32 -6.30
C GLY A 248 -24.76 16.01 -5.31
N ILE A 249 -24.75 15.58 -4.03
CA ILE A 249 -25.64 16.11 -3.02
C ILE A 249 -25.09 17.45 -2.49
N GLY A 250 -25.70 18.56 -2.92
CA GLY A 250 -25.27 19.92 -2.56
C GLY A 250 -25.08 20.15 -1.05
N LYS A 251 -25.99 19.66 -0.19
CA LYS A 251 -25.85 19.79 1.27
C LYS A 251 -24.59 19.11 1.83
N MET A 252 -24.14 18.00 1.22
CA MET A 252 -22.89 17.34 1.62
C MET A 252 -21.68 18.14 1.14
N THR A 253 -21.74 18.71 -0.06
CA THR A 253 -20.73 19.65 -0.58
C THR A 253 -20.58 20.88 0.31
N GLU A 254 -21.69 21.50 0.73
CA GLU A 254 -21.71 22.62 1.66
C GLU A 254 -21.13 22.25 3.03
N THR A 255 -21.43 21.04 3.53
CA THR A 255 -20.88 20.55 4.80
C THR A 255 -19.37 20.32 4.71
N TYR A 256 -18.86 19.80 3.58
CA TYR A 256 -17.42 19.72 3.35
C TYR A 256 -16.79 21.11 3.39
N GLU A 257 -17.33 22.07 2.64
CA GLU A 257 -16.82 23.45 2.59
C GLU A 257 -16.81 24.10 3.97
N GLN A 258 -17.88 23.90 4.76
CA GLN A 258 -18.00 24.42 6.13
C GLN A 258 -16.90 23.86 7.05
N LEU A 259 -16.76 22.53 7.11
CA LEU A 259 -15.81 21.86 8.00
C LEU A 259 -14.36 22.09 7.58
N ALA A 260 -14.08 22.05 6.27
CA ALA A 260 -12.76 22.38 5.73
C ALA A 260 -12.39 23.84 6.04
N SER A 261 -13.32 24.79 5.86
CA SER A 261 -13.08 26.19 6.23
C SER A 261 -12.80 26.37 7.72
N ALA A 262 -13.44 25.59 8.59
CA ALA A 262 -13.16 25.58 10.02
C ALA A 262 -11.74 25.06 10.33
N LEU A 263 -11.27 24.00 9.67
CA LEU A 263 -9.88 23.53 9.79
C LEU A 263 -8.87 24.60 9.32
N HIS A 264 -9.16 25.32 8.23
CA HIS A 264 -8.31 26.42 7.75
C HIS A 264 -8.24 27.57 8.76
N ARG A 265 -9.36 27.93 9.41
CA ARG A 265 -9.35 28.91 10.52
C ARG A 265 -8.47 28.47 11.69
N LEU A 266 -8.41 27.16 11.95
CA LEU A 266 -7.55 26.55 12.96
C LEU A 266 -6.09 26.39 12.49
N GLY A 267 -5.74 26.90 11.31
CA GLY A 267 -4.39 26.80 10.75
C GLY A 267 -4.00 25.37 10.36
N LEU A 268 -4.99 24.50 10.08
CA LEU A 268 -4.79 23.09 9.74
C LEU A 268 -4.01 22.30 10.82
N ALA A 269 -4.15 22.72 12.09
CA ALA A 269 -3.48 22.08 13.21
C ALA A 269 -4.03 20.65 13.45
N GLU A 270 -3.13 19.69 13.61
CA GLU A 270 -3.50 18.31 14.00
C GLU A 270 -4.02 18.23 15.44
N THR A 271 -3.61 19.17 16.29
CA THR A 271 -3.97 19.21 17.71
C THR A 271 -4.47 20.59 18.09
N VAL A 272 -5.55 20.64 18.87
CA VAL A 272 -6.10 21.86 19.47
C VAL A 272 -6.35 21.65 20.95
N PHE A 273 -6.23 22.74 21.71
CA PHE A 273 -6.50 22.77 23.13
C PHE A 273 -7.77 23.58 23.40
N ALA A 274 -8.75 22.96 24.05
CA ALA A 274 -10.06 23.53 24.33
C ALA A 274 -10.24 23.79 25.84
N PRO A 275 -11.14 24.71 26.23
CA PRO A 275 -11.50 24.92 27.62
C PRO A 275 -12.28 23.72 28.16
N ILE A 276 -12.33 23.58 29.48
CA ILE A 276 -13.06 22.48 30.14
C ILE A 276 -14.56 22.47 29.79
N SER A 277 -15.11 23.63 29.41
CA SER A 277 -16.47 23.80 28.90
C SER A 277 -16.76 23.05 27.60
N ALA A 278 -15.74 22.53 26.91
CA ALA A 278 -15.88 21.59 25.81
C ALA A 278 -16.46 20.24 26.26
N LEU A 279 -16.23 19.85 27.52
CA LEU A 279 -16.64 18.55 28.08
C LEU A 279 -17.79 18.70 29.08
N VAL A 280 -17.68 19.66 30.00
CA VAL A 280 -18.64 19.85 31.10
C VAL A 280 -18.87 21.33 31.38
N THR A 281 -20.09 21.69 31.72
CA THR A 281 -20.45 23.04 32.17
C THR A 281 -21.04 22.96 33.57
N GLU A 282 -20.77 23.96 34.40
CA GLU A 282 -21.36 24.04 35.73
C GLU A 282 -22.79 24.60 35.65
N ARG A 283 -23.73 23.92 36.29
CA ARG A 283 -25.12 24.36 36.43
C ARG A 283 -25.62 23.96 37.82
N ASP A 284 -26.10 24.94 38.59
CA ASP A 284 -26.62 24.73 39.95
C ASP A 284 -25.63 24.00 40.89
N GLY A 285 -24.32 24.29 40.74
CA GLY A 285 -23.24 23.66 41.52
C GLY A 285 -22.91 22.21 41.12
N GLN A 286 -23.48 21.70 40.02
CA GLN A 286 -23.18 20.39 39.46
C GLN A 286 -22.58 20.50 38.05
N LEU A 287 -21.66 19.58 37.73
CA LEU A 287 -21.13 19.47 36.37
C LEU A 287 -22.12 18.70 35.50
N VAL A 288 -22.58 19.35 34.42
CA VAL A 288 -23.49 18.78 33.43
C VAL A 288 -22.85 18.70 32.05
N GLN A 289 -23.25 17.71 31.26
CA GLN A 289 -22.65 17.37 29.96
C GLN A 289 -23.47 17.87 28.76
N SER A 290 -24.44 18.78 28.96
CA SER A 290 -25.40 19.19 27.92
C SER A 290 -24.79 19.84 26.68
N ASN A 291 -23.56 20.35 26.80
CA ASN A 291 -22.78 20.95 25.71
C ASN A 291 -21.44 20.21 25.47
N SER A 292 -21.36 18.94 25.86
CA SER A 292 -20.16 18.13 25.64
C SER A 292 -19.97 17.83 24.16
N ILE A 293 -18.75 18.01 23.65
CA ILE A 293 -18.38 17.61 22.28
C ILE A 293 -18.29 16.08 22.11
N ILE A 294 -18.23 15.34 23.22
CA ILE A 294 -18.24 13.87 23.21
C ILE A 294 -19.64 13.37 22.86
N ASN A 295 -20.68 14.06 23.31
CA ASN A 295 -22.06 13.66 23.10
C ASN A 295 -22.45 13.78 21.62
N VAL A 296 -22.89 12.68 21.00
CA VAL A 296 -23.37 12.62 19.61
C VAL A 296 -24.47 13.63 19.30
N ASP A 297 -25.29 14.01 20.28
CA ASP A 297 -26.39 14.97 20.10
C ASP A 297 -25.89 16.36 19.69
N ILE A 298 -24.64 16.72 20.01
CA ILE A 298 -24.09 18.03 19.67
C ILE A 298 -24.03 18.25 18.16
N LEU A 299 -23.84 17.18 17.38
CA LEU A 299 -23.73 17.24 15.92
C LEU A 299 -25.05 17.63 15.27
N SER A 300 -26.19 17.39 15.92
CA SER A 300 -27.50 17.80 15.39
C SER A 300 -27.62 19.32 15.20
N ARG A 301 -26.79 20.10 15.92
CA ARG A 301 -26.73 21.57 15.85
C ARG A 301 -25.89 22.07 14.67
N LEU A 302 -25.20 21.20 13.93
CA LEU A 302 -24.27 21.58 12.86
C LEU A 302 -24.97 22.40 11.76
N GLY A 303 -24.50 23.64 11.59
CA GLY A 303 -25.05 24.60 10.61
C GLY A 303 -26.35 25.28 11.05
N GLY A 304 -26.82 25.02 12.27
CA GLY A 304 -28.00 25.65 12.86
C GLY A 304 -27.67 26.82 13.80
N SER A 305 -28.66 27.67 14.09
CA SER A 305 -28.51 28.81 15.02
C SER A 305 -28.34 28.42 16.49
N ALA A 306 -28.64 27.16 16.84
CA ALA A 306 -28.43 26.61 18.18
C ALA A 306 -26.97 26.20 18.45
N ASP A 307 -26.11 26.23 17.43
CA ASP A 307 -24.69 25.96 17.61
C ASP A 307 -24.01 27.15 18.32
N SER A 308 -23.17 26.84 19.30
CA SER A 308 -22.54 27.83 20.17
C SER A 308 -21.06 27.94 19.86
N ALA A 309 -20.52 29.15 19.86
CA ALA A 309 -19.08 29.35 19.71
C ALA A 309 -18.30 28.85 20.93
N ILE A 310 -17.08 28.36 20.69
CA ILE A 310 -16.09 28.00 21.69
C ILE A 310 -14.71 28.46 21.20
N GLU A 311 -13.93 29.05 22.10
CA GLU A 311 -12.54 29.38 21.80
C GLU A 311 -11.65 28.15 21.98
N VAL A 312 -10.74 27.92 21.05
CA VAL A 312 -9.73 26.86 21.14
C VAL A 312 -8.37 27.40 20.71
N ARG A 313 -7.28 26.79 21.19
CA ARG A 313 -5.91 27.16 20.82
C ARG A 313 -5.29 26.07 19.96
N PRO A 314 -5.05 26.30 18.66
CA PRO A 314 -4.36 25.33 17.83
C PRO A 314 -2.89 25.20 18.24
N ALA A 315 -2.36 23.98 18.13
CA ALA A 315 -0.95 23.68 18.40
C ALA A 315 -0.22 23.36 17.09
N SER A 316 0.97 23.93 16.91
CA SER A 316 1.82 23.73 15.74
C SER A 316 3.26 23.69 16.21
N GLU A 317 3.99 22.63 15.82
CA GLU A 317 5.39 22.40 16.22
C GLU A 317 5.61 22.47 17.75
N GLY A 318 4.66 21.95 18.52
CA GLY A 318 4.71 21.97 19.99
C GLY A 318 4.42 23.33 20.63
N THR A 319 4.04 24.34 19.85
CA THR A 319 3.71 25.69 20.36
C THR A 319 2.22 25.99 20.24
N LEU A 320 1.63 26.61 21.28
CA LEU A 320 0.25 27.07 21.25
C LEU A 320 0.12 28.39 20.48
N ARG A 321 -0.74 28.40 19.48
CA ARG A 321 -1.12 29.59 18.71
C ARG A 321 -2.18 30.41 19.47
N PRO A 322 -2.53 31.63 18.99
CA PRO A 322 -3.62 32.43 19.56
C PRO A 322 -4.96 31.68 19.56
N ALA A 323 -5.86 32.07 20.46
CA ALA A 323 -7.21 31.50 20.51
C ALA A 323 -7.98 31.82 19.23
N VAL A 324 -8.72 30.83 18.74
CA VAL A 324 -9.58 30.89 17.55
C VAL A 324 -10.98 30.47 17.95
N SER A 325 -11.97 31.26 17.57
CA SER A 325 -13.38 30.92 17.77
C SER A 325 -13.86 29.96 16.68
N VAL A 326 -14.43 28.83 17.10
CA VAL A 326 -15.09 27.84 16.23
C VAL A 326 -16.44 27.46 16.80
N ASN A 327 -17.33 26.95 15.97
CA ASN A 327 -18.59 26.43 16.48
C ASN A 327 -18.38 25.07 17.17
N ARG A 328 -19.18 24.79 18.19
CA ARG A 328 -19.03 23.60 19.01
C ARG A 328 -19.38 22.32 18.24
N ALA A 329 -20.41 22.33 17.40
CA ALA A 329 -20.71 21.17 16.55
C ALA A 329 -19.65 20.98 15.46
N GLU A 330 -19.07 22.06 14.92
CA GLU A 330 -17.90 21.97 14.02
C GLU A 330 -16.71 21.32 14.72
N LEU A 331 -16.37 21.76 15.94
CA LEU A 331 -15.29 21.17 16.73
C LEU A 331 -15.56 19.68 17.01
N ALA A 332 -16.79 19.33 17.39
CA ALA A 332 -17.18 17.94 17.61
C ALA A 332 -17.10 17.10 16.31
N ALA A 333 -17.47 17.67 15.16
CA ALA A 333 -17.37 17.00 13.87
C ALA A 333 -15.91 16.74 13.47
N LEU A 334 -15.04 17.74 13.66
CA LEU A 334 -13.63 17.69 13.29
C LEU A 334 -12.76 16.88 14.25
N THR A 335 -13.18 16.72 15.50
CA THR A 335 -12.40 15.98 16.51
C THR A 335 -12.45 14.48 16.24
N ASN A 336 -11.30 13.86 16.03
CA ASN A 336 -11.17 12.41 15.91
C ASN A 336 -10.83 11.72 17.24
N GLU A 337 -10.07 12.40 18.11
CA GLU A 337 -9.57 11.83 19.36
C GLU A 337 -9.58 12.86 20.50
N LEU A 338 -9.98 12.42 21.69
CA LEU A 338 -9.79 13.12 22.95
C LEU A 338 -8.64 12.45 23.71
N ILE A 339 -7.64 13.22 24.12
CA ILE A 339 -6.54 12.72 24.95
C ILE A 339 -6.92 12.88 26.44
N PHE A 340 -7.23 11.77 27.09
CA PHE A 340 -7.59 11.70 28.51
C PHE A 340 -6.38 11.27 29.33
N ARG A 341 -5.67 12.25 29.89
CA ARG A 341 -4.48 12.02 30.72
C ARG A 341 -4.88 11.49 32.10
N LEU A 342 -4.41 10.29 32.45
CA LEU A 342 -4.67 9.66 33.75
C LEU A 342 -3.79 10.29 34.84
N ASP A 343 -4.41 10.88 35.86
CA ASP A 343 -3.74 11.54 37.00
C ASP A 343 -3.32 10.52 38.07
N ASN A 344 -4.21 9.58 38.40
CA ASN A 344 -4.00 8.52 39.37
C ASN A 344 -3.30 7.28 38.76
N GLU A 345 -2.61 6.52 39.62
CA GLU A 345 -1.97 5.27 39.21
C GLU A 345 -3.04 4.18 38.99
N PRO A 346 -3.09 3.56 37.79
CA PRO A 346 -4.03 2.49 37.52
C PRO A 346 -3.74 1.25 38.37
N ALA A 347 -4.79 0.54 38.80
CA ALA A 347 -4.68 -0.73 39.52
C ALA A 347 -3.93 -1.79 38.71
N ASN A 348 -4.06 -1.73 37.38
CA ASN A 348 -3.27 -2.57 36.48
C ASN A 348 -2.05 -1.82 35.95
N ALA A 349 -0.86 -2.25 36.37
CA ALA A 349 0.41 -1.62 36.03
C ALA A 349 0.66 -1.52 34.51
N ILE A 350 0.03 -2.35 33.69
CA ILE A 350 0.21 -2.34 32.23
C ILE A 350 -0.19 -1.01 31.60
N VAL A 351 -1.19 -0.32 32.16
CA VAL A 351 -1.70 0.97 31.68
C VAL A 351 -0.68 2.11 31.90
N ASN A 352 0.38 1.88 32.69
CA ASN A 352 1.52 2.80 32.76
C ASN A 352 2.43 2.72 31.52
N SER A 353 2.38 1.63 30.77
CA SER A 353 3.24 1.38 29.59
C SER A 353 2.51 1.40 28.24
N VAL A 354 1.17 1.34 28.25
CA VAL A 354 0.34 1.26 27.04
C VAL A 354 -0.79 2.29 27.10
N ASP A 355 -1.24 2.73 25.93
CA ASP A 355 -2.42 3.56 25.78
C ASP A 355 -3.67 2.69 25.55
N LEU A 356 -4.79 3.03 26.18
CA LEU A 356 -6.08 2.38 25.91
C LEU A 356 -6.94 3.30 25.03
N LEU A 357 -7.48 2.77 23.94
CA LEU A 357 -8.29 3.50 22.98
C LEU A 357 -9.73 3.02 23.05
N ASP A 358 -10.63 3.89 23.49
CA ASP A 358 -12.06 3.61 23.51
C ASP A 358 -12.72 4.05 22.19
N PHE A 359 -13.10 3.08 21.35
CA PHE A 359 -13.76 3.37 20.09
C PHE A 359 -15.27 3.52 20.26
N PRO A 360 -15.93 4.47 19.59
CA PRO A 360 -17.39 4.54 19.59
C PRO A 360 -17.99 3.25 19.01
N GLY A 361 -19.22 2.91 19.40
CA GLY A 361 -19.88 1.70 18.92
C GLY A 361 -20.21 1.79 17.43
N TYR A 362 -20.25 0.65 16.74
CA TYR A 362 -20.51 0.58 15.30
C TYR A 362 -22.02 0.51 15.02
N ARG A 363 -22.51 1.27 14.03
CA ARG A 363 -23.95 1.34 13.70
C ARG A 363 -24.33 0.47 12.50
N SER A 364 -25.55 -0.06 12.53
CA SER A 364 -26.18 -0.65 11.34
C SER A 364 -26.46 0.44 10.30
N ARG A 365 -26.11 0.17 9.04
CA ARG A 365 -26.25 1.11 7.93
C ARG A 365 -27.70 1.26 7.46
N GLN A 366 -28.01 2.41 6.86
CA GLN A 366 -29.32 2.70 6.30
C GLN A 366 -29.37 2.39 4.80
N LYS A 367 -30.57 2.42 4.22
CA LYS A 367 -30.80 2.31 2.77
C LYS A 367 -31.70 3.45 2.32
N LEU A 368 -31.18 4.66 2.48
CA LEU A 368 -31.91 5.88 2.18
C LEU A 368 -32.09 6.03 0.67
N MET A 369 -33.26 6.53 0.28
CA MET A 369 -33.59 6.89 -1.10
C MET A 369 -33.43 8.39 -1.36
N SER A 370 -33.36 9.21 -0.30
CA SER A 370 -33.03 10.63 -0.43
C SER A 370 -32.41 11.17 0.86
N ILE A 371 -31.65 12.25 0.74
CA ILE A 371 -31.07 12.92 1.92
C ILE A 371 -32.13 13.41 2.91
N ASN A 372 -33.35 13.71 2.45
CA ASN A 372 -34.40 14.22 3.33
C ASN A 372 -34.87 13.17 4.35
N GLU A 373 -34.76 11.87 4.02
CA GLU A 373 -35.07 10.75 4.94
C GLU A 373 -34.09 10.66 6.12
N ALA A 374 -32.91 11.28 6.01
CA ALA A 374 -31.96 11.36 7.11
C ALA A 374 -32.31 12.45 8.13
N SER A 375 -33.24 13.37 7.80
CA SER A 375 -33.63 14.47 8.69
C SER A 375 -34.42 13.94 9.88
N GLU A 376 -34.08 14.40 11.07
CA GLU A 376 -34.86 14.15 12.29
C GLU A 376 -35.50 15.46 12.73
N VAL A 377 -36.73 15.39 13.25
CA VAL A 377 -37.44 16.54 13.80
C VAL A 377 -37.11 16.61 15.29
N ASP A 378 -36.58 17.74 15.72
CA ASP A 378 -36.30 17.97 17.13
C ASP A 378 -37.60 18.14 17.95
N SER A 379 -37.48 18.19 19.28
CA SER A 379 -38.63 18.39 20.19
C SER A 379 -39.36 19.72 19.99
N ASN A 380 -38.76 20.67 19.26
CA ASN A 380 -39.34 21.96 18.93
C ASN A 380 -39.99 22.00 17.53
N GLY A 381 -40.05 20.87 16.82
CA GLY A 381 -40.64 20.77 15.49
C GLY A 381 -39.75 21.23 14.34
N THR A 382 -38.46 21.50 14.60
CA THR A 382 -37.49 21.93 13.57
C THR A 382 -36.76 20.72 13.02
N ALA A 383 -36.68 20.60 11.70
CA ALA A 383 -35.90 19.56 11.05
C ALA A 383 -34.40 19.87 11.18
N ASN A 384 -33.65 18.98 11.82
CA ASN A 384 -32.20 19.09 11.94
C ASN A 384 -31.52 18.89 10.58
N ASN A 385 -30.26 19.33 10.48
CA ASN A 385 -29.46 19.11 9.28
C ASN A 385 -29.33 17.60 9.00
N PRO A 386 -29.87 17.07 7.87
CA PRO A 386 -29.82 15.65 7.57
C PRO A 386 -28.38 15.12 7.43
N VAL A 387 -27.44 15.98 7.03
CA VAL A 387 -26.03 15.60 6.89
C VAL A 387 -25.40 15.30 8.25
N ALA A 388 -25.85 15.90 9.35
CA ALA A 388 -25.28 15.67 10.67
C ALA A 388 -25.33 14.18 11.07
N ARG A 389 -26.46 13.52 10.79
CA ARG A 389 -26.65 12.10 11.08
C ARG A 389 -25.80 11.20 10.19
N LEU A 390 -25.72 11.53 8.90
CA LEU A 390 -24.88 10.84 7.92
C LEU A 390 -23.39 10.98 8.26
N LEU A 391 -22.97 12.19 8.61
CA LEU A 391 -21.62 12.53 9.05
C LEU A 391 -21.24 11.73 10.30
N LEU A 392 -22.11 11.64 11.31
CA LEU A 392 -21.85 10.84 12.50
C LEU A 392 -21.65 9.35 12.15
N ARG A 393 -22.51 8.78 11.31
CA ARG A 393 -22.41 7.37 10.88
C ARG A 393 -21.12 7.10 10.11
N GLY A 394 -20.81 7.95 9.12
CA GLY A 394 -19.56 7.89 8.36
C GLY A 394 -18.33 8.05 9.26
N LYS A 395 -18.37 9.03 10.18
CA LYS A 395 -17.27 9.33 11.11
C LYS A 395 -16.96 8.14 12.01
N VAL A 396 -17.98 7.57 12.64
CA VAL A 396 -17.81 6.43 13.57
C VAL A 396 -17.21 5.21 12.86
N ALA A 397 -17.66 4.92 11.65
CA ALA A 397 -17.09 3.83 10.86
C ALA A 397 -15.64 4.12 10.45
N TYR A 398 -15.39 5.32 9.92
CA TYR A 398 -14.07 5.72 9.47
C TYR A 398 -13.04 5.77 10.60
N LEU A 399 -13.43 6.13 11.84
CA LEU A 399 -12.51 6.16 12.97
C LEU A 399 -11.80 4.82 13.18
N PHE A 400 -12.51 3.69 13.12
CA PHE A 400 -11.85 2.40 13.28
C PHE A 400 -10.89 2.08 12.12
N GLU A 401 -11.31 2.36 10.88
CA GLU A 401 -10.52 2.14 9.68
C GLU A 401 -9.27 3.03 9.64
N ARG A 402 -9.39 4.29 10.06
CA ARG A 402 -8.29 5.24 10.20
C ARG A 402 -7.22 4.70 11.13
N TYR A 403 -7.58 4.28 12.34
CA TYR A 403 -6.61 3.76 13.31
C TYR A 403 -6.01 2.41 12.89
N THR A 404 -6.73 1.65 12.08
CA THR A 404 -6.22 0.42 11.44
C THR A 404 -5.19 0.75 10.35
N ASN A 405 -5.48 1.75 9.51
CA ASN A 405 -4.60 2.19 8.42
C ASN A 405 -3.35 2.91 8.95
N GLU A 406 -3.51 3.71 9.99
CA GLU A 406 -2.43 4.42 10.67
C GLU A 406 -1.66 3.50 11.64
N GLN A 407 -2.17 2.28 11.91
CA GLN A 407 -1.60 1.31 12.87
C GLN A 407 -1.37 1.88 14.28
N GLU A 408 -2.21 2.84 14.68
CA GLU A 408 -2.20 3.41 16.03
C GLU A 408 -2.72 2.43 17.10
N MET A 409 -3.40 1.35 16.68
CA MET A 409 -3.76 0.21 17.53
C MET A 409 -2.97 -1.04 17.14
N ASN A 410 -2.16 -1.54 18.06
CA ASN A 410 -1.26 -2.69 17.85
C ASN A 410 -1.84 -3.98 18.45
N ALA A 411 -2.73 -3.82 19.43
CA ALA A 411 -3.60 -4.87 19.93
C ALA A 411 -5.06 -4.40 19.90
N LEU A 412 -5.98 -5.36 19.80
CA LEU A 412 -7.39 -5.11 19.69
C LEU A 412 -8.17 -6.06 20.59
N VAL A 413 -8.99 -5.48 21.47
CA VAL A 413 -9.98 -6.19 22.28
C VAL A 413 -11.32 -6.10 21.58
N MET A 414 -11.86 -7.24 21.17
CA MET A 414 -13.23 -7.38 20.66
C MET A 414 -14.17 -7.80 21.79
N CYS A 415 -15.10 -6.92 22.14
CA CYS A 415 -16.04 -7.10 23.23
C CYS A 415 -17.41 -7.56 22.73
N THR A 416 -17.84 -8.76 23.12
CA THR A 416 -19.20 -9.26 22.84
C THR A 416 -19.95 -9.57 24.13
N SER A 417 -21.29 -9.52 24.10
CA SER A 417 -22.14 -9.90 25.23
C SER A 417 -22.53 -11.36 25.10
N THR A 418 -22.47 -12.14 26.17
CA THR A 418 -22.80 -13.58 26.16
C THR A 418 -24.27 -13.91 25.87
N PHE A 419 -25.16 -12.92 25.74
CA PHE A 419 -26.60 -13.14 25.54
C PHE A 419 -27.23 -12.25 24.45
N LYS A 420 -26.44 -11.46 23.70
CA LYS A 420 -26.93 -10.68 22.56
C LYS A 420 -26.12 -10.98 21.31
N GLN A 421 -26.82 -11.37 20.24
CA GLN A 421 -26.23 -11.45 18.91
C GLN A 421 -25.87 -10.06 18.40
N SER A 422 -24.78 -9.94 17.65
CA SER A 422 -24.48 -8.72 16.89
C SER A 422 -25.62 -8.41 15.92
N GLU A 423 -26.14 -7.18 15.92
CA GLU A 423 -26.99 -6.68 14.82
C GLU A 423 -26.17 -6.14 13.64
N VAL A 424 -24.85 -5.94 13.83
CA VAL A 424 -23.95 -5.33 12.85
C VAL A 424 -23.18 -6.42 12.10
N VAL A 425 -23.46 -6.54 10.80
CA VAL A 425 -22.87 -7.55 9.90
C VAL A 425 -21.50 -7.12 9.37
N SER A 426 -21.24 -5.81 9.28
CA SER A 426 -20.03 -5.24 8.65
C SER A 426 -18.74 -5.36 9.47
N VAL A 427 -18.78 -5.94 10.68
CA VAL A 427 -17.61 -6.03 11.57
C VAL A 427 -16.56 -7.04 11.10
N GLY A 428 -16.96 -8.14 10.43
CA GLY A 428 -16.04 -9.19 9.96
C GLY A 428 -14.91 -8.66 9.06
N PRO A 429 -15.25 -7.99 7.93
CA PRO A 429 -14.26 -7.38 7.04
C PRO A 429 -13.36 -6.34 7.72
N VAL A 430 -13.92 -5.57 8.64
CA VAL A 430 -13.21 -4.54 9.40
C VAL A 430 -12.14 -5.17 10.31
N LEU A 431 -12.49 -6.24 11.03
CA LEU A 431 -11.52 -7.02 11.83
C LEU A 431 -10.46 -7.68 10.94
N LYS A 432 -10.86 -8.26 9.81
CA LYS A 432 -9.94 -8.88 8.86
C LYS A 432 -8.89 -7.87 8.37
N SER A 433 -9.31 -6.66 7.99
CA SER A 433 -8.38 -5.59 7.56
C SER A 433 -7.36 -5.24 8.66
N TRP A 434 -7.80 -5.17 9.92
CA TRP A 434 -6.90 -4.95 11.06
C TRP A 434 -5.92 -6.11 11.27
N ILE A 435 -6.39 -7.36 11.20
CA ILE A 435 -5.55 -8.57 11.31
C ILE A 435 -4.49 -8.57 10.21
N ASP A 436 -4.89 -8.36 8.96
CA ASP A 436 -4.02 -8.38 7.79
C ASP A 436 -2.89 -7.35 7.90
N LYS A 437 -3.19 -6.15 8.41
CA LYS A 437 -2.22 -5.06 8.55
C LYS A 437 -1.30 -5.23 9.76
N THR A 438 -1.84 -5.61 10.92
CA THR A 438 -1.10 -5.59 12.19
C THR A 438 -0.54 -6.95 12.61
N GLN A 439 -1.20 -8.05 12.28
CA GLN A 439 -0.83 -9.40 12.70
C GLN A 439 -0.19 -10.21 11.55
N GLY A 440 -0.60 -9.93 10.31
CA GLY A 440 -0.16 -10.64 9.10
C GLY A 440 -1.34 -11.24 8.34
N THR A 441 -1.19 -11.40 7.03
CA THR A 441 -2.28 -11.80 6.11
C THR A 441 -2.50 -13.31 6.09
N SER A 442 -1.45 -14.11 6.33
CA SER A 442 -1.52 -15.57 6.29
C SER A 442 -1.40 -16.21 7.68
N PRO A 443 -1.94 -17.43 7.88
CA PRO A 443 -1.74 -18.18 9.11
C PRO A 443 -0.26 -18.39 9.45
N GLN A 444 0.59 -18.59 8.44
CA GLN A 444 2.03 -18.81 8.62
C GLN A 444 2.74 -17.57 9.19
N GLN A 445 2.31 -16.36 8.81
CA GLN A 445 2.87 -15.12 9.36
C GLN A 445 2.47 -14.91 10.83
N ARG A 446 1.28 -15.40 11.23
CA ARG A 446 0.75 -15.26 12.58
C ARG A 446 1.20 -16.38 13.52
N ASP A 447 1.59 -17.54 12.99
CA ASP A 447 1.98 -18.69 13.79
C ASP A 447 3.22 -18.39 14.65
N GLY A 448 3.24 -18.90 15.88
CA GLY A 448 4.32 -18.65 16.84
C GLY A 448 4.40 -17.23 17.42
N ARG A 449 3.52 -16.30 17.03
CA ARG A 449 3.41 -14.95 17.63
C ARG A 449 2.24 -14.89 18.63
N ALA A 450 2.38 -14.02 19.64
CA ALA A 450 1.25 -13.70 20.50
C ALA A 450 0.13 -13.03 19.68
N SER A 451 -1.12 -13.43 19.91
CA SER A 451 -2.26 -12.83 19.20
C SER A 451 -2.55 -11.44 19.74
N GLY A 452 -2.38 -10.41 18.92
CA GLY A 452 -2.83 -9.06 19.24
C GLY A 452 -4.34 -8.91 19.30
N LEU A 453 -5.10 -9.84 18.70
CA LEU A 453 -6.56 -9.90 18.83
C LEU A 453 -6.93 -10.66 20.10
N ILE A 454 -7.65 -10.02 21.01
CA ILE A 454 -8.20 -10.57 22.25
C ILE A 454 -9.72 -10.52 22.17
N TRP A 455 -10.40 -11.64 22.43
CA TRP A 455 -11.85 -11.69 22.46
C TRP A 455 -12.36 -11.70 23.90
N ALA A 456 -13.14 -10.70 24.30
CA ALA A 456 -13.72 -10.61 25.63
C ALA A 456 -15.22 -10.90 25.58
N LEU A 457 -15.61 -12.04 26.13
CA LEU A 457 -17.00 -12.42 26.38
C LEU A 457 -17.43 -11.79 27.69
N THR A 458 -18.17 -10.70 27.60
CA THR A 458 -18.65 -9.90 28.74
C THR A 458 -20.06 -10.28 29.14
N MET A 459 -20.44 -9.86 30.35
CA MET A 459 -21.77 -10.10 30.93
C MET A 459 -22.05 -11.59 31.21
N CYS A 460 -21.01 -12.35 31.53
CA CYS A 460 -21.13 -13.76 31.89
C CYS A 460 -22.08 -14.01 33.07
N ASP A 461 -22.29 -13.02 33.96
CA ASP A 461 -23.32 -13.11 35.02
C ASP A 461 -24.71 -13.41 34.46
N GLY A 462 -25.07 -12.78 33.34
CA GLY A 462 -26.35 -12.99 32.68
C GLY A 462 -26.45 -14.37 32.03
N PHE A 463 -25.36 -14.88 31.46
CA PHE A 463 -25.31 -16.25 30.95
C PHE A 463 -25.47 -17.29 32.06
N ILE A 464 -24.71 -17.16 33.15
CA ILE A 464 -24.78 -18.07 34.30
C ILE A 464 -26.18 -18.00 34.93
N GLY A 465 -26.69 -16.80 35.21
CA GLY A 465 -28.02 -16.62 35.77
C GLY A 465 -29.12 -17.21 34.88
N GLY A 466 -29.03 -17.02 33.56
CA GLY A 466 -29.95 -17.61 32.60
C GLY A 466 -29.88 -19.14 32.56
N ALA A 467 -28.68 -19.72 32.55
CA ALA A 467 -28.46 -21.16 32.55
C ALA A 467 -28.97 -21.82 33.85
N LEU A 468 -28.70 -21.20 35.01
CA LEU A 468 -29.13 -21.73 36.31
C LEU A 468 -30.65 -21.68 36.53
N ASN A 469 -31.39 -20.89 35.75
CA ASN A 469 -32.85 -20.90 35.75
C ASN A 469 -33.45 -22.06 34.94
N GLY A 470 -32.64 -22.75 34.12
CA GLY A 470 -33.04 -23.90 33.30
C GLY A 470 -32.69 -25.25 33.91
N GLU A 471 -32.83 -26.33 33.12
CA GLU A 471 -32.49 -27.69 33.56
C GLU A 471 -31.03 -28.05 33.23
N THR A 472 -30.38 -28.84 34.11
CA THR A 472 -28.97 -29.24 33.96
C THR A 472 -28.69 -30.02 32.66
N VAL A 473 -29.69 -30.70 32.11
CA VAL A 473 -29.60 -31.43 30.82
C VAL A 473 -29.35 -30.49 29.64
N GLN A 474 -29.74 -29.22 29.74
CA GLN A 474 -29.60 -28.20 28.69
C GLN A 474 -28.25 -27.50 28.72
N PHE A 475 -27.44 -27.69 29.77
CA PHE A 475 -26.16 -26.96 29.93
C PHE A 475 -25.18 -27.15 28.76
N PRO A 476 -24.97 -28.35 28.19
CA PRO A 476 -24.08 -28.53 27.05
C PRO A 476 -24.53 -27.71 25.84
N GLU A 477 -25.82 -27.75 25.51
CA GLU A 477 -26.40 -26.98 24.41
C GLU A 477 -26.30 -25.47 24.67
N GLY A 478 -26.57 -25.03 25.90
CA GLY A 478 -26.45 -23.62 26.31
C GLY A 478 -25.03 -23.06 26.14
N CYS A 479 -24.00 -23.84 26.51
CA CYS A 479 -22.59 -23.44 26.33
C CYS A 479 -22.22 -23.32 24.84
N ASP A 480 -22.63 -24.30 24.03
CA ASP A 480 -22.44 -24.27 22.58
C ASP A 480 -23.15 -23.09 21.93
N ASN A 481 -24.42 -22.84 22.30
CA ASN A 481 -25.23 -21.76 21.77
C ASN A 481 -24.66 -20.39 22.15
N MET A 482 -24.06 -20.24 23.34
CA MET A 482 -23.39 -19.00 23.75
C MET A 482 -22.25 -18.64 22.80
N LEU A 483 -21.36 -19.58 22.44
CA LEU A 483 -20.29 -19.30 21.47
C LEU A 483 -20.81 -19.16 20.04
N LYS A 484 -21.86 -19.90 19.65
CA LYS A 484 -22.49 -19.71 18.33
C LYS A 484 -23.00 -18.29 18.18
N LEU A 485 -23.81 -17.83 19.14
CA LEU A 485 -24.43 -16.51 19.15
C LEU A 485 -23.41 -15.37 19.14
N THR A 486 -22.33 -15.52 19.93
CA THR A 486 -21.36 -14.43 20.15
C THR A 486 -20.23 -14.38 19.14
N MET A 487 -19.87 -15.52 18.54
CA MET A 487 -18.68 -15.66 17.72
C MET A 487 -18.96 -16.36 16.39
N ILE A 488 -19.50 -17.58 16.40
CA ILE A 488 -19.48 -18.44 15.21
C ILE A 488 -20.48 -18.02 14.13
N GLU A 489 -21.69 -17.59 14.50
CA GLU A 489 -22.70 -17.19 13.51
C GLU A 489 -22.26 -15.99 12.66
N ARG A 490 -21.44 -15.10 13.23
CA ARG A 490 -20.95 -13.89 12.56
C ARG A 490 -19.58 -14.08 11.93
N PHE A 491 -18.65 -14.72 12.64
CA PHE A 491 -17.24 -14.76 12.28
C PHE A 491 -16.75 -16.18 11.95
N GLY A 492 -17.59 -17.20 12.14
CA GLY A 492 -17.22 -18.60 11.90
C GLY A 492 -16.90 -18.91 10.44
N ASN A 493 -17.35 -18.08 9.49
CA ASN A 493 -16.99 -18.20 8.08
C ASN A 493 -15.63 -17.57 7.73
N GLU A 494 -15.11 -16.68 8.58
CA GLU A 494 -13.84 -16.01 8.36
C GLU A 494 -12.67 -16.99 8.49
N ASP A 495 -11.69 -16.89 7.57
CA ASP A 495 -10.56 -17.82 7.54
C ASP A 495 -9.69 -17.71 8.80
N TRP A 496 -9.47 -16.48 9.31
CA TRP A 496 -8.68 -16.25 10.52
C TRP A 496 -9.31 -16.86 11.77
N MET A 497 -10.64 -17.04 11.81
CA MET A 497 -11.34 -17.67 12.92
C MET A 497 -11.13 -19.18 12.91
N LYS A 498 -11.20 -19.78 11.71
CA LYS A 498 -11.00 -21.22 11.50
C LYS A 498 -9.55 -21.62 11.68
N GLN A 499 -8.62 -20.79 11.20
CA GLN A 499 -7.19 -21.02 11.16
C GLN A 499 -6.42 -19.70 11.43
N TRP A 500 -6.10 -19.47 12.70
CA TRP A 500 -5.30 -18.31 13.09
C TRP A 500 -3.83 -18.51 12.71
N GLY A 501 -3.28 -19.68 13.05
CA GLY A 501 -1.94 -20.16 12.72
C GLY A 501 -1.96 -21.67 12.51
N SER A 502 -1.15 -22.40 13.25
CA SER A 502 -1.26 -23.87 13.37
C SER A 502 -2.54 -24.32 14.09
N THR A 503 -3.19 -23.41 14.82
CA THR A 503 -4.46 -23.65 15.53
C THR A 503 -5.57 -22.69 15.08
N PRO A 504 -6.86 -23.02 15.34
CA PRO A 504 -7.95 -22.05 15.28
C PRO A 504 -7.71 -20.86 16.22
N PHE A 505 -8.45 -19.77 16.02
CA PHE A 505 -8.42 -18.64 16.94
C PHE A 505 -8.93 -19.04 18.33
N LYS A 506 -8.07 -18.91 19.35
CA LYS A 506 -8.32 -19.38 20.74
C LYS A 506 -8.14 -18.32 21.82
N ASN A 507 -7.87 -17.06 21.45
CA ASN A 507 -7.52 -15.99 22.38
C ASN A 507 -8.78 -15.33 22.99
N THR A 508 -9.61 -16.13 23.66
CA THR A 508 -10.93 -15.74 24.17
C THR A 508 -10.97 -15.80 25.70
N TYR A 509 -11.51 -14.77 26.32
CA TYR A 509 -11.57 -14.56 27.76
C TYR A 509 -13.01 -14.34 28.21
N LEU A 510 -13.34 -14.89 29.38
CA LEU A 510 -14.64 -14.75 30.02
C LEU A 510 -14.55 -13.68 31.11
N VAL A 511 -15.47 -12.71 31.08
CA VAL A 511 -15.48 -11.62 32.05
C VAL A 511 -16.89 -11.37 32.57
N ARG A 512 -17.01 -11.37 33.90
CA ARG A 512 -18.22 -10.98 34.64
C ARG A 512 -18.00 -9.66 35.37
N LYS A 513 -19.07 -9.05 35.89
CA LYS A 513 -18.99 -7.81 36.66
C LYS A 513 -19.05 -8.15 38.16
N PRO A 514 -17.94 -8.02 38.91
CA PRO A 514 -17.95 -8.23 40.35
C PRO A 514 -18.86 -7.24 41.07
N ARG A 515 -19.29 -7.63 42.29
CA ARG A 515 -20.14 -6.83 43.17
C ARG A 515 -21.50 -6.51 42.54
N PHE A 516 -21.90 -7.30 41.55
CA PHE A 516 -23.22 -7.27 40.95
C PHE A 516 -24.09 -8.35 41.59
N LYS A 517 -25.32 -8.02 41.95
CA LYS A 517 -26.22 -8.97 42.61
C LYS A 517 -26.64 -10.06 41.64
N THR A 518 -26.26 -11.31 41.95
CA THR A 518 -26.66 -12.51 41.20
C THR A 518 -27.30 -13.55 42.12
N SER A 519 -27.88 -14.61 41.56
CA SER A 519 -28.44 -15.73 42.34
C SER A 519 -27.38 -16.67 42.91
N PHE A 520 -26.16 -16.61 42.37
CA PHE A 520 -25.11 -17.60 42.59
C PHE A 520 -23.90 -17.08 43.38
N ILE A 521 -23.85 -15.77 43.70
CA ILE A 521 -22.82 -15.14 44.55
C ILE A 521 -23.50 -14.39 45.71
N GLU A 522 -22.96 -14.57 46.91
CA GLU A 522 -23.38 -13.87 48.12
C GLU A 522 -22.59 -12.56 48.30
N LEU A 523 -23.32 -11.46 48.41
CA LEU A 523 -22.78 -10.13 48.68
C LEU A 523 -22.85 -9.79 50.16
N ALA A 524 -21.78 -9.23 50.68
CA ALA A 524 -21.73 -8.61 52.00
C ALA A 524 -22.46 -7.27 52.04
N ALA A 525 -22.64 -6.72 53.25
CA ALA A 525 -23.32 -5.44 53.44
C ALA A 525 -22.56 -4.24 52.82
N ASP A 526 -21.24 -4.35 52.67
CA ASP A 526 -20.37 -3.37 52.00
C ASP A 526 -20.32 -3.56 50.47
N GLY A 527 -20.98 -4.60 49.94
CA GLY A 527 -21.04 -4.92 48.52
C GLY A 527 -19.92 -5.85 48.02
N GLU A 528 -19.00 -6.28 48.88
CA GLU A 528 -17.96 -7.26 48.49
C GLU A 528 -18.55 -8.68 48.34
N GLU A 529 -17.99 -9.45 47.43
CA GLU A 529 -18.36 -10.85 47.22
C GLU A 529 -17.66 -11.74 48.25
N ARG A 530 -18.41 -12.56 48.99
CA ARG A 530 -17.86 -13.40 50.07
C ARG A 530 -17.80 -14.88 49.74
N ALA A 531 -18.84 -15.40 49.12
CA ALA A 531 -18.99 -16.83 48.87
C ALA A 531 -19.89 -17.08 47.67
N TYR A 532 -19.84 -18.32 47.15
CA TYR A 532 -20.85 -18.82 46.24
C TYR A 532 -22.09 -19.23 47.03
N SER A 533 -23.27 -19.03 46.44
CA SER A 533 -24.54 -19.48 47.02
C SER A 533 -24.57 -21.01 47.12
N ASP A 534 -24.77 -21.54 48.34
CA ASP A 534 -24.83 -22.99 48.59
C ASP A 534 -25.90 -23.68 47.71
N SER A 535 -27.03 -23.00 47.49
CA SER A 535 -28.13 -23.51 46.67
C SER A 535 -27.77 -23.68 45.19
N SER A 536 -26.77 -22.95 44.70
CA SER A 536 -26.34 -22.96 43.29
C SER A 536 -25.08 -23.80 43.05
N HIS A 537 -24.41 -24.28 44.11
CA HIS A 537 -23.07 -24.87 44.02
C HIS A 537 -23.01 -26.08 43.08
N THR A 538 -23.91 -27.05 43.26
CA THR A 538 -23.97 -28.26 42.41
C THR A 538 -24.25 -27.93 40.94
N ALA A 539 -25.17 -26.98 40.70
CA ALA A 539 -25.52 -26.56 39.34
C ALA A 539 -24.37 -25.80 38.66
N LEU A 540 -23.64 -24.95 39.39
CA LEU A 540 -22.43 -24.27 38.91
C LEU A 540 -21.33 -25.28 38.52
N GLN A 541 -21.10 -26.31 39.33
CA GLN A 541 -20.13 -27.38 39.00
C GLN A 541 -20.55 -28.15 37.74
N ALA A 542 -21.83 -28.50 37.62
CA ALA A 542 -22.34 -29.16 36.42
C ALA A 542 -22.21 -28.27 35.17
N LEU A 543 -22.47 -26.97 35.30
CA LEU A 543 -22.31 -26.00 34.20
C LEU A 543 -20.83 -25.83 33.81
N GLN A 544 -19.90 -25.78 34.78
CA GLN A 544 -18.46 -25.77 34.51
C GLN A 544 -18.02 -26.99 33.71
N GLN A 545 -18.49 -28.19 34.09
CA GLN A 545 -18.19 -29.42 33.38
C GLN A 545 -18.77 -29.40 31.95
N ALA A 546 -20.01 -28.94 31.78
CA ALA A 546 -20.61 -28.77 30.46
C ALA A 546 -19.83 -27.78 29.58
N PHE A 547 -19.43 -26.64 30.13
CA PHE A 547 -18.62 -25.63 29.44
C PHE A 547 -17.28 -26.20 29.00
N SER A 548 -16.55 -26.84 29.92
CA SER A 548 -15.21 -27.39 29.64
C SER A 548 -15.23 -28.55 28.64
N ASN A 549 -16.37 -29.27 28.56
CA ASN A 549 -16.55 -30.39 27.65
C ASN A 549 -17.09 -29.99 26.26
N SER A 550 -17.59 -28.76 26.08
CA SER A 550 -18.05 -28.26 24.78
C SER A 550 -16.92 -28.23 23.75
N GLU A 551 -17.19 -28.78 22.56
CA GLU A 551 -16.23 -28.80 21.46
C GLU A 551 -15.93 -27.40 20.91
N LEU A 552 -16.95 -26.52 20.85
CA LEU A 552 -16.74 -25.12 20.46
C LEU A 552 -15.89 -24.38 21.49
N VAL A 553 -16.09 -24.64 22.78
CA VAL A 553 -15.28 -24.04 23.85
C VAL A 553 -13.83 -24.50 23.75
N LYS A 554 -13.55 -25.80 23.66
CA LYS A 554 -12.18 -26.32 23.47
C LYS A 554 -11.50 -25.77 22.21
N ARG A 555 -12.30 -25.46 21.18
CA ARG A 555 -11.83 -24.90 19.91
C ARG A 555 -11.47 -23.41 19.98
N HIS A 556 -12.15 -22.61 20.81
CA HIS A 556 -12.03 -21.15 20.79
C HIS A 556 -11.66 -20.48 22.12
N VAL A 557 -11.59 -21.24 23.22
CA VAL A 557 -11.17 -20.77 24.54
C VAL A 557 -9.92 -21.55 24.95
N ALA A 558 -8.81 -20.83 25.17
CA ALA A 558 -7.61 -21.43 25.74
C ALA A 558 -7.87 -21.87 27.20
N GLU A 559 -7.47 -23.10 27.55
CA GLU A 559 -7.62 -23.70 28.89
C GLU A 559 -9.01 -23.45 29.52
N PRO A 560 -10.09 -24.08 28.99
CA PRO A 560 -11.47 -23.77 29.36
C PRO A 560 -11.78 -23.81 30.86
N GLN A 561 -11.24 -24.81 31.57
CA GLN A 561 -11.48 -24.99 32.99
C GLN A 561 -10.89 -23.84 33.81
N ASP A 562 -9.65 -23.46 33.51
CA ASP A 562 -8.97 -22.35 34.17
C ASP A 562 -9.63 -21.01 33.80
N ALA A 563 -10.16 -20.88 32.57
CA ALA A 563 -10.87 -19.68 32.13
C ALA A 563 -12.17 -19.49 32.92
N TRP A 564 -12.90 -20.58 33.12
CA TRP A 564 -14.11 -20.59 33.94
C TRP A 564 -13.82 -20.25 35.40
N GLN A 565 -12.76 -20.85 35.97
CA GLN A 565 -12.39 -20.63 37.37
C GLN A 565 -11.93 -19.18 37.60
N ALA A 566 -11.14 -18.62 36.68
CA ALA A 566 -10.75 -17.20 36.73
C ALA A 566 -11.99 -16.28 36.69
N MET A 567 -12.92 -16.53 35.75
CA MET A 567 -14.18 -15.77 35.65
C MET A 567 -14.98 -15.81 36.96
N LEU A 568 -15.02 -16.93 37.68
CA LEU A 568 -15.75 -17.04 38.94
C LEU A 568 -15.03 -16.47 40.16
N THR A 569 -13.73 -16.13 40.05
CA THR A 569 -12.95 -15.61 41.18
C THR A 569 -13.63 -14.38 41.78
N LEU A 570 -13.86 -14.41 43.10
CA LEU A 570 -14.60 -13.38 43.83
C LEU A 570 -13.85 -12.05 43.79
N ASN A 571 -14.58 -10.95 43.61
CA ASN A 571 -14.10 -9.58 43.48
C ASN A 571 -13.16 -9.31 42.28
N ASP A 572 -12.84 -10.34 41.46
CA ASP A 572 -12.02 -10.23 40.25
C ASP A 572 -12.87 -10.39 38.97
N GLY A 573 -13.69 -11.44 38.90
CA GLY A 573 -14.57 -11.68 37.76
C GLY A 573 -13.88 -12.03 36.45
N GLY A 574 -12.63 -12.50 36.47
CA GLY A 574 -11.83 -12.86 35.30
C GLY A 574 -10.86 -11.77 34.83
N MET A 575 -10.84 -10.61 35.48
CA MET A 575 -10.02 -9.46 35.10
C MET A 575 -8.52 -9.72 35.21
N THR A 576 -8.07 -10.48 36.20
CA THR A 576 -6.65 -10.85 36.35
C THR A 576 -6.18 -11.69 35.15
N ARG A 577 -6.94 -12.72 34.76
CA ARG A 577 -6.62 -13.55 33.60
C ARG A 577 -6.71 -12.77 32.29
N PHE A 578 -7.75 -11.95 32.14
CA PHE A 578 -7.92 -11.09 30.95
C PHE A 578 -6.77 -10.09 30.82
N SER A 579 -6.36 -9.43 31.90
CA SER A 579 -5.27 -8.46 31.84
C SER A 579 -3.90 -9.10 31.62
N ALA A 580 -3.67 -10.33 32.11
CA ALA A 580 -2.45 -11.08 31.84
C ALA A 580 -2.23 -11.33 30.34
N ALA A 581 -3.32 -11.40 29.54
CA ALA A 581 -3.28 -11.56 28.08
C ALA A 581 -2.50 -10.46 27.35
N PHE A 582 -2.42 -9.28 27.96
CA PHE A 582 -1.71 -8.15 27.38
C PHE A 582 -0.20 -8.21 27.60
N SER A 583 0.30 -8.96 28.59
CA SER A 583 1.73 -8.98 28.92
C SER A 583 2.62 -9.39 27.73
N PRO A 584 2.28 -10.43 26.94
CA PRO A 584 3.07 -10.82 25.77
C PRO A 584 3.05 -9.78 24.63
N ILE A 585 2.02 -8.93 24.57
CA ILE A 585 1.82 -7.94 23.49
C ILE A 585 2.14 -6.50 23.93
N ALA A 586 2.30 -6.23 25.22
CA ALA A 586 2.65 -4.90 25.74
C ALA A 586 4.14 -4.56 25.55
N ASN A 587 4.91 -5.44 24.91
CA ASN A 587 6.26 -5.14 24.48
C ASN A 587 6.24 -4.32 23.18
N ILE A 588 6.90 -3.16 23.19
CA ILE A 588 7.05 -2.30 22.01
C ILE A 588 7.76 -3.02 20.84
N ASP A 589 8.62 -4.01 21.11
CA ASP A 589 9.27 -4.80 20.05
C ASP A 589 8.27 -5.55 19.17
N PHE A 590 7.10 -5.95 19.70
CA PHE A 590 6.03 -6.59 18.93
C PHE A 590 5.57 -5.68 17.78
N LYS A 591 5.34 -4.40 18.09
CA LYS A 591 4.99 -3.36 17.12
C LYS A 591 6.13 -3.04 16.16
N LEU A 592 7.34 -2.84 16.69
CA LEU A 592 8.50 -2.47 15.87
C LEU A 592 8.90 -3.56 14.87
N GLN A 593 8.73 -4.84 15.23
CA GLN A 593 8.98 -5.95 14.32
C GLN A 593 8.05 -5.90 13.10
N ARG A 594 6.73 -5.74 13.31
CA ARG A 594 5.77 -5.67 12.19
C ARG A 594 6.05 -4.47 11.28
N ILE A 595 6.34 -3.31 11.88
CA ILE A 595 6.68 -2.08 11.14
C ILE A 595 7.96 -2.27 10.30
N ALA A 596 8.95 -3.00 10.81
CA ALA A 596 10.17 -3.32 10.05
C ALA A 596 9.92 -4.30 8.90
N GLU A 597 9.08 -5.32 9.11
CA GLU A 597 8.68 -6.25 8.04
C GLU A 597 7.99 -5.52 6.88
N GLN A 598 7.10 -4.57 7.18
CA GLN A 598 6.43 -3.77 6.15
C GLN A 598 7.37 -2.82 5.41
N LEU A 599 8.41 -2.33 6.09
CA LEU A 599 9.46 -1.55 5.45
C LEU A 599 10.19 -2.40 4.40
N ASP A 600 10.57 -3.63 4.76
CA ASP A 600 11.27 -4.52 3.85
C ASP A 600 10.37 -4.99 2.69
N GLU A 601 9.10 -5.33 2.97
CA GLU A 601 8.08 -5.64 1.95
C GLU A 601 7.95 -4.50 0.92
N LEU A 602 7.83 -3.24 1.39
CA LEU A 602 7.73 -2.07 0.52
C LEU A 602 9.00 -1.90 -0.34
N MET A 603 10.17 -2.13 0.24
CA MET A 603 11.45 -1.94 -0.45
C MET A 603 11.70 -3.01 -1.51
N VAL A 604 11.32 -4.26 -1.25
CA VAL A 604 11.33 -5.33 -2.25
C VAL A 604 10.40 -5.02 -3.42
N GLN A 605 9.28 -4.36 -3.19
CA GLN A 605 8.31 -4.00 -4.23
C GLN A 605 8.71 -2.77 -5.04
N LEU A 606 9.20 -1.71 -4.39
CA LEU A 606 9.39 -0.40 -5.00
C LEU A 606 10.79 -0.21 -5.60
N LEU A 607 11.83 -0.67 -4.92
CA LEU A 607 13.22 -0.38 -5.29
C LEU A 607 13.63 -0.97 -6.66
N PRO A 608 13.28 -2.23 -7.01
CA PRO A 608 13.62 -2.78 -8.32
C PRO A 608 13.02 -1.99 -9.49
N ARG A 609 11.86 -1.36 -9.29
CA ARG A 609 11.19 -0.53 -10.30
C ARG A 609 11.91 0.79 -10.53
N LEU A 610 12.51 1.37 -9.49
CA LEU A 610 13.33 2.57 -9.59
C LEU A 610 14.71 2.25 -10.18
N GLU A 611 15.31 1.13 -9.76
CA GLU A 611 16.60 0.64 -10.27
C GLU A 611 16.56 0.28 -11.77
N GLU A 612 15.37 0.05 -12.36
CA GLU A 612 15.19 -0.11 -13.82
C GLU A 612 15.70 1.12 -14.61
N TYR A 613 15.61 2.31 -14.01
CA TYR A 613 15.97 3.61 -14.61
C TYR A 613 17.34 4.15 -14.18
N TYR A 614 18.11 3.38 -13.39
CA TYR A 614 19.42 3.79 -12.89
C TYR A 614 20.57 2.99 -13.51
N GLU A 615 21.62 3.71 -13.88
CA GLU A 615 22.90 3.17 -14.33
C GLU A 615 23.99 3.48 -13.30
N ALA A 616 24.51 2.42 -12.68
CA ALA A 616 25.73 2.49 -11.88
C ALA A 616 26.92 2.62 -12.84
N GLY A 617 27.78 3.62 -12.63
CA GLY A 617 28.84 3.95 -13.59
C GLY A 617 29.84 2.82 -13.88
N GLY A 618 30.31 2.79 -15.13
CA GLY A 618 31.61 2.25 -15.56
C GLY A 618 31.95 0.80 -15.18
N GLU A 619 32.62 0.60 -14.05
CA GLU A 619 33.17 -0.72 -13.65
C GLU A 619 32.07 -1.70 -13.24
N ASP A 620 31.02 -1.23 -12.56
CA ASP A 620 29.89 -2.08 -12.14
C ASP A 620 29.04 -2.52 -13.34
N GLU A 621 28.87 -1.66 -14.35
CA GLU A 621 28.14 -2.01 -15.57
C GLU A 621 28.89 -3.05 -16.40
N ARG A 622 30.22 -2.90 -16.53
CA ARG A 622 31.08 -3.91 -17.18
C ARG A 622 31.00 -5.26 -16.47
N ALA A 623 31.03 -5.26 -15.12
CA ALA A 623 30.89 -6.48 -14.34
C ALA A 623 29.51 -7.14 -14.55
N LYS A 624 28.42 -6.36 -14.55
CA LYS A 624 27.06 -6.86 -14.84
C LYS A 624 26.94 -7.43 -16.25
N LYS A 625 27.46 -6.74 -17.28
CA LYS A 625 27.44 -7.22 -18.66
C LYS A 625 28.27 -8.50 -18.83
N LYS A 626 29.35 -8.67 -18.07
CA LYS A 626 30.11 -9.92 -18.01
C LYS A 626 29.28 -11.07 -17.43
N VAL A 627 28.53 -10.84 -16.35
CA VAL A 627 27.61 -11.83 -15.80
C VAL A 627 26.53 -12.22 -16.82
N ILE A 628 25.93 -11.23 -17.49
CA ILE A 628 24.92 -11.46 -18.54
C ILE A 628 25.50 -12.25 -19.71
N ALA A 629 26.69 -11.90 -20.20
CA ALA A 629 27.37 -12.64 -21.27
C ALA A 629 27.58 -14.11 -20.91
N ASN A 630 27.97 -14.38 -19.66
CA ASN A 630 28.13 -15.75 -19.15
C ASN A 630 26.79 -16.49 -19.02
N MET A 631 25.72 -15.81 -18.58
CA MET A 631 24.37 -16.40 -18.51
C MET A 631 23.83 -16.78 -19.90
N ILE A 632 24.20 -16.01 -20.93
CA ILE A 632 23.85 -16.32 -22.33
C ILE A 632 24.69 -17.47 -22.87
N ALA A 633 26.02 -17.42 -22.72
CA ALA A 633 26.94 -18.37 -23.36
C ALA A 633 26.93 -19.76 -22.70
N ARG A 634 26.79 -19.83 -21.38
CA ARG A 634 26.94 -21.08 -20.61
C ARG A 634 25.96 -22.18 -21.05
N PRO A 635 24.65 -21.94 -21.22
CA PRO A 635 23.72 -22.98 -21.67
C PRO A 635 24.12 -23.63 -23.01
N PHE A 636 24.58 -22.84 -23.99
CA PHE A 636 25.04 -23.40 -25.27
C PHE A 636 26.29 -24.28 -25.13
N ALA A 637 27.16 -23.97 -24.17
CA ALA A 637 28.41 -24.68 -23.95
C ALA A 637 28.25 -25.93 -23.05
N THR A 638 27.32 -25.92 -22.09
CA THR A 638 27.18 -27.00 -21.10
C THR A 638 26.08 -28.00 -21.41
N THR A 639 25.10 -27.63 -22.24
CA THR A 639 24.03 -28.55 -22.67
C THR A 639 24.57 -29.53 -23.72
N PRO A 640 24.27 -30.85 -23.65
CA PRO A 640 24.82 -31.86 -24.56
C PRO A 640 24.65 -31.53 -26.05
N HIS A 641 23.52 -30.93 -26.43
CA HIS A 641 23.22 -30.53 -27.81
C HIS A 641 23.25 -29.01 -28.02
N GLY A 642 23.68 -28.23 -27.03
CA GLY A 642 23.61 -26.77 -27.01
C GLY A 642 24.26 -26.09 -28.23
N LYS A 643 25.43 -26.57 -28.67
CA LYS A 643 26.08 -26.03 -29.88
C LYS A 643 25.36 -26.39 -31.18
N HIS A 644 24.72 -27.56 -31.23
CA HIS A 644 24.07 -28.08 -32.44
C HIS A 644 22.70 -27.45 -32.69
N VAL A 645 22.01 -26.98 -31.64
CA VAL A 645 20.70 -26.31 -31.75
C VAL A 645 20.77 -24.86 -32.20
N LEU A 646 21.97 -24.27 -32.32
CA LEU A 646 22.13 -22.88 -32.72
C LEU A 646 21.56 -22.60 -34.12
N GLY A 647 21.73 -23.53 -35.07
CA GLY A 647 21.16 -23.40 -36.42
C GLY A 647 19.63 -23.31 -36.40
N GLU A 648 18.98 -24.13 -35.56
CA GLU A 648 17.53 -24.09 -35.35
C GLU A 648 17.10 -22.77 -34.70
N LEU A 649 17.81 -22.32 -33.66
CA LEU A 649 17.53 -21.02 -33.03
C LEU A 649 17.61 -19.87 -34.04
N LEU A 650 18.65 -19.81 -34.88
CA LEU A 650 18.77 -18.82 -35.95
C LEU A 650 17.63 -18.91 -36.96
N GLY A 651 17.16 -20.12 -37.27
CA GLY A 651 15.96 -20.35 -38.09
C GLY A 651 14.71 -19.71 -37.47
N TYR A 652 14.50 -19.88 -36.17
CA TYR A 652 13.37 -19.27 -35.45
C TYR A 652 13.52 -17.74 -35.24
N MET A 653 14.75 -17.23 -35.25
CA MET A 653 15.02 -15.78 -35.20
C MET A 653 14.70 -15.06 -36.52
N SER A 654 14.63 -15.78 -37.64
CA SER A 654 14.23 -15.23 -38.93
C SER A 654 12.76 -14.82 -38.91
N LEU A 655 12.46 -13.62 -39.42
CA LEU A 655 11.09 -13.18 -39.61
C LEU A 655 10.41 -13.97 -40.75
N PRO A 656 9.13 -14.36 -40.59
CA PRO A 656 8.34 -14.91 -41.70
C PRO A 656 8.20 -13.89 -42.84
N GLU A 657 8.41 -14.33 -44.07
CA GLU A 657 8.35 -13.47 -45.27
C GLU A 657 6.99 -12.75 -45.40
N GLN A 658 5.89 -13.46 -45.10
CA GLN A 658 4.54 -12.88 -45.14
C GLN A 658 4.39 -11.67 -44.22
N GLN A 659 4.96 -11.70 -43.01
CA GLN A 659 4.83 -10.59 -42.06
C GLN A 659 5.57 -9.33 -42.56
N LEU A 660 6.76 -9.50 -43.14
CA LEU A 660 7.50 -8.39 -43.76
C LEU A 660 6.81 -7.87 -45.02
N ARG A 661 6.19 -8.76 -45.80
CA ARG A 661 5.43 -8.40 -47.00
C ARG A 661 4.18 -7.60 -46.65
N ASP A 662 3.41 -8.05 -45.66
CA ASP A 662 2.21 -7.35 -45.21
C ASP A 662 2.56 -5.99 -44.62
N LEU A 663 3.63 -5.92 -43.82
CA LEU A 663 4.17 -4.66 -43.30
C LEU A 663 4.55 -3.69 -44.43
N TYR A 664 5.22 -4.16 -45.48
CA TYR A 664 5.60 -3.33 -46.62
C TYR A 664 4.39 -2.82 -47.41
N LEU A 665 3.34 -3.63 -47.56
CA LEU A 665 2.15 -3.32 -48.35
C LEU A 665 1.17 -2.39 -47.63
N ASN A 666 1.09 -2.47 -46.29
CA ASN A 666 0.14 -1.69 -45.49
C ASN A 666 0.49 -0.20 -45.43
N GLY A 667 1.76 0.18 -45.59
CA GLY A 667 2.19 1.58 -45.73
C GLY A 667 2.02 2.48 -44.49
N ASP A 668 1.47 1.93 -43.40
CA ASP A 668 1.17 2.65 -42.17
C ASP A 668 2.35 2.55 -41.20
N PHE A 669 3.27 3.51 -41.32
CA PHE A 669 4.49 3.57 -40.53
C PHE A 669 4.46 4.85 -39.70
N ALA A 670 4.08 4.75 -38.42
CA ALA A 670 4.21 5.86 -37.49
C ALA A 670 5.69 6.28 -37.38
N SER A 671 5.99 7.58 -37.40
CA SER A 671 7.33 8.11 -37.13
C SER A 671 7.29 9.26 -36.13
N PRO A 672 8.07 9.20 -35.05
CA PRO A 672 8.37 10.35 -34.21
C PRO A 672 9.46 11.23 -34.84
N ALA A 673 9.38 12.54 -34.61
CA ALA A 673 10.41 13.51 -34.97
C ALA A 673 11.54 13.48 -33.92
N SER A 674 12.80 13.43 -34.36
CA SER A 674 13.98 13.51 -33.50
C SER A 674 14.72 14.83 -33.73
N ASP A 675 14.90 15.60 -32.66
CA ASP A 675 15.81 16.75 -32.62
C ASP A 675 17.21 16.31 -32.15
N ALA A 676 18.23 16.85 -32.81
CA ALA A 676 19.63 16.49 -32.64
C ALA A 676 20.23 17.00 -31.32
N THR A 677 20.96 16.15 -30.60
CA THR A 677 21.84 16.53 -29.47
C THR A 677 23.31 16.21 -29.78
N ALA A 678 24.20 17.09 -29.29
CA ALA A 678 25.63 17.11 -29.57
C ALA A 678 26.43 16.03 -28.81
N PRO A 679 27.59 15.57 -29.32
CA PRO A 679 28.35 14.48 -28.71
C PRO A 679 29.21 14.94 -27.51
N VAL A 680 29.22 14.13 -26.44
CA VAL A 680 30.18 14.19 -25.33
C VAL A 680 31.33 13.23 -25.61
N GLN A 681 32.57 13.71 -25.49
CA GLN A 681 33.79 12.91 -25.68
C GLN A 681 34.05 11.98 -24.49
N ALA A 682 34.16 10.68 -24.73
CA ALA A 682 34.68 9.72 -23.76
C ALA A 682 36.14 9.36 -24.11
N VAL A 683 37.06 9.56 -23.17
CA VAL A 683 38.48 9.21 -23.31
C VAL A 683 38.67 7.73 -22.97
N GLY A 684 38.99 6.90 -23.95
CA GLY A 684 39.32 5.49 -23.77
C GLY A 684 40.72 5.28 -23.18
N LYS A 685 40.81 4.47 -22.10
CA LYS A 685 42.05 3.86 -21.59
C LYS A 685 42.15 2.40 -22.10
N PRO A 686 43.35 1.79 -22.13
CA PRO A 686 43.61 0.55 -22.87
C PRO A 686 42.72 -0.62 -22.41
N GLU A 687 42.18 -1.34 -23.41
CA GLU A 687 41.35 -2.54 -23.29
C GLU A 687 42.16 -3.72 -22.74
N VAL A 688 41.58 -4.49 -21.82
CA VAL A 688 42.11 -5.80 -21.36
C VAL A 688 41.15 -6.88 -21.85
N GLU A 689 41.66 -7.82 -22.64
CA GLU A 689 40.90 -8.95 -23.18
C GLU A 689 40.96 -10.15 -22.20
N TYR A 690 39.82 -10.80 -21.95
CA TYR A 690 39.70 -11.94 -21.03
C TYR A 690 38.98 -13.12 -21.68
N ASP A 691 39.51 -14.33 -21.45
CA ASP A 691 38.93 -15.61 -21.87
C ASP A 691 37.74 -16.03 -20.98
N ILE A 692 36.70 -16.66 -21.58
CA ILE A 692 35.40 -16.96 -20.96
C ILE A 692 35.52 -17.83 -19.69
N PHE A 693 36.58 -18.62 -19.53
CA PHE A 693 36.77 -19.54 -18.40
C PHE A 693 38.06 -19.34 -17.57
N GLY A 694 38.74 -18.19 -17.71
CA GLY A 694 39.72 -17.70 -16.73
C GLY A 694 41.20 -18.00 -17.01
N GLU A 695 41.93 -17.01 -17.52
CA GLU A 695 43.22 -16.48 -17.04
C GLU A 695 43.68 -15.33 -17.96
N ALA A 696 44.42 -14.36 -17.41
CA ALA A 696 44.82 -13.12 -18.12
C ALA A 696 46.02 -13.35 -19.06
N ILE A 697 45.96 -12.85 -20.29
CA ILE A 697 47.09 -12.86 -21.24
C ILE A 697 47.36 -11.44 -21.76
N ALA A 698 48.64 -11.10 -21.92
CA ALA A 698 49.14 -9.75 -22.16
C ALA A 698 48.71 -9.11 -23.50
N SER A 699 48.45 -7.81 -23.45
CA SER A 699 47.95 -6.95 -24.55
C SER A 699 49.04 -6.54 -25.55
N THR A 700 48.70 -6.51 -26.85
CA THR A 700 49.39 -5.67 -27.84
C THR A 700 48.46 -4.57 -28.35
N ALA A 701 48.95 -3.33 -28.37
CA ALA A 701 48.19 -2.14 -28.73
C ALA A 701 47.87 -2.09 -30.23
N THR A 702 46.60 -1.99 -30.58
CA THR A 702 46.11 -1.54 -31.89
C THR A 702 45.57 -0.12 -31.77
N VAL A 703 46.05 0.76 -32.65
CA VAL A 703 45.59 2.15 -32.75
C VAL A 703 44.38 2.18 -33.69
N GLU A 704 43.18 2.32 -33.14
CA GLU A 704 42.00 2.66 -33.95
C GLU A 704 41.99 4.17 -34.23
N THR A 705 41.80 4.52 -35.51
CA THR A 705 41.75 5.91 -35.98
C THR A 705 40.32 6.44 -35.79
N PRO A 706 40.08 7.71 -35.40
CA PRO A 706 38.74 8.22 -35.15
C PRO A 706 37.88 8.17 -36.41
N ALA A 707 36.71 7.54 -36.33
CA ALA A 707 35.70 7.63 -37.39
C ALA A 707 35.11 9.05 -37.43
N ALA A 708 35.01 9.61 -38.64
CA ALA A 708 34.43 10.93 -38.90
C ALA A 708 32.94 11.00 -38.48
N PRO A 709 32.42 12.18 -38.09
CA PRO A 709 31.05 12.32 -37.61
C PRO A 709 30.04 11.94 -38.68
N ALA A 710 29.25 10.89 -38.42
CA ALA A 710 28.10 10.55 -39.24
C ALA A 710 26.96 11.55 -38.96
N ILE A 711 26.70 12.43 -39.93
CA ILE A 711 25.50 13.27 -39.96
C ILE A 711 24.30 12.33 -40.04
N ALA A 712 23.44 12.31 -39.04
CA ALA A 712 22.20 11.55 -39.06
C ALA A 712 21.34 12.05 -40.23
N PRO A 713 21.06 11.21 -41.24
CA PRO A 713 20.33 11.72 -42.37
C PRO A 713 18.83 11.72 -42.06
N GLN A 714 18.24 12.92 -42.07
CA GLN A 714 16.79 13.07 -42.10
C GLN A 714 16.25 12.50 -43.40
N TYR A 715 15.55 11.38 -43.32
CA TYR A 715 14.89 10.83 -44.50
C TYR A 715 13.45 10.39 -44.18
N GLN A 716 12.48 11.07 -44.79
CA GLN A 716 11.04 10.84 -44.66
C GLN A 716 10.46 9.92 -45.76
N SER A 717 11.28 9.16 -46.49
CA SER A 717 10.79 8.27 -47.56
C SER A 717 10.09 7.02 -47.00
N HIS A 718 9.31 6.36 -47.86
CA HIS A 718 8.63 5.10 -47.55
C HIS A 718 9.63 4.00 -47.12
N GLU A 719 10.81 3.96 -47.74
CA GLU A 719 11.86 2.98 -47.48
C GLU A 719 12.51 3.15 -46.10
N HIS A 720 12.68 4.39 -45.61
CA HIS A 720 13.20 4.63 -44.26
C HIS A 720 12.21 4.19 -43.19
N ARG A 721 10.95 4.53 -43.40
CA ARG A 721 9.85 4.15 -42.52
C ARG A 721 9.66 2.65 -42.48
N PHE A 722 9.72 1.99 -43.64
CA PHE A 722 9.71 0.53 -43.71
C PHE A 722 10.95 -0.09 -43.04
N ALA A 723 12.15 0.48 -43.20
CA ALA A 723 13.37 -0.03 -42.56
C ALA A 723 13.26 -0.03 -41.04
N ARG A 724 12.77 1.07 -40.44
CA ARG A 724 12.57 1.16 -38.99
C ARG A 724 11.47 0.20 -38.52
N ALA A 725 10.34 0.17 -39.22
CA ALA A 725 9.24 -0.72 -38.87
C ALA A 725 9.63 -2.20 -38.98
N ALA A 726 10.42 -2.59 -40.00
CA ALA A 726 10.91 -3.96 -40.17
C ALA A 726 11.87 -4.35 -39.04
N PHE A 727 12.72 -3.43 -38.59
CA PHE A 727 13.59 -3.64 -37.43
C PHE A 727 12.79 -3.80 -36.13
N ASP A 728 11.80 -2.94 -35.87
CA ASP A 728 10.97 -3.01 -34.67
C ASP A 728 10.09 -4.28 -34.65
N LEU A 729 9.60 -4.72 -35.83
CA LEU A 729 8.92 -6.01 -36.00
C LEU A 729 9.86 -7.18 -35.67
N TRP A 730 11.11 -7.14 -36.16
CA TRP A 730 12.10 -8.18 -35.86
C TRP A 730 12.43 -8.24 -34.37
N ALA A 731 12.68 -7.08 -33.73
CA ALA A 731 12.94 -7.01 -32.29
C ALA A 731 11.75 -7.55 -31.48
N THR A 732 10.52 -7.28 -31.89
CA THR A 732 9.31 -7.81 -31.25
C THR A 732 9.17 -9.33 -31.45
N HIS A 733 9.42 -9.83 -32.66
CA HIS A 733 9.44 -11.26 -32.96
C HIS A 733 10.45 -12.01 -32.10
N LEU A 734 11.67 -11.49 -31.98
CA LEU A 734 12.71 -12.07 -31.12
C LEU A 734 12.28 -12.12 -29.65
N ARG A 735 11.69 -11.04 -29.10
CA ARG A 735 11.24 -11.01 -27.69
C ARG A 735 10.17 -12.05 -27.38
N ASN A 736 9.39 -12.47 -28.39
CA ASN A 736 8.40 -13.52 -28.22
C ASN A 736 9.00 -14.93 -28.16
N LEU A 737 10.26 -15.14 -28.55
CA LEU A 737 10.90 -16.46 -28.51
C LEU A 737 11.06 -16.98 -27.08
N SER A 738 11.44 -16.12 -26.13
CA SER A 738 11.60 -16.52 -24.72
C SER A 738 10.28 -16.87 -24.02
N ARG A 739 9.14 -16.64 -24.67
CA ARG A 739 7.79 -16.96 -24.16
C ARG A 739 7.24 -18.27 -24.74
N ARG A 740 7.91 -18.88 -25.73
CA ARG A 740 7.45 -20.10 -26.41
C ARG A 740 8.02 -21.34 -25.72
N GLN A 741 7.34 -21.81 -24.66
CA GLN A 741 7.84 -22.92 -23.84
C GLN A 741 8.22 -24.18 -24.67
N HIS A 742 7.35 -24.60 -25.60
CA HIS A 742 7.64 -25.76 -26.46
C HIS A 742 8.90 -25.60 -27.33
N LEU A 743 9.22 -24.39 -27.76
CA LEU A 743 10.45 -24.12 -28.51
C LEU A 743 11.68 -24.21 -27.59
N LEU A 744 11.58 -23.68 -26.37
CA LEU A 744 12.65 -23.72 -25.39
C LEU A 744 12.96 -25.15 -24.94
N ASP A 745 11.91 -25.97 -24.77
CA ASP A 745 12.04 -27.39 -24.46
C ASP A 745 12.73 -28.14 -25.61
N LEU A 746 12.38 -27.85 -26.87
CA LEU A 746 13.01 -28.42 -28.07
C LEU A 746 14.49 -28.04 -28.19
N LEU A 747 14.85 -26.81 -27.84
CA LEU A 747 16.22 -26.30 -27.92
C LEU A 747 17.07 -26.66 -26.69
N GLU A 748 16.46 -27.19 -25.61
CA GLU A 748 17.12 -27.44 -24.32
C GLU A 748 17.81 -26.19 -23.72
N LEU A 749 17.23 -25.00 -23.94
CA LEU A 749 17.78 -23.71 -23.49
C LEU A 749 16.83 -23.01 -22.49
N PRO A 750 17.35 -22.43 -21.38
CA PRO A 750 16.50 -21.80 -20.38
C PRO A 750 15.91 -20.48 -20.89
N ALA A 751 14.64 -20.22 -20.53
CA ALA A 751 13.89 -19.02 -20.95
C ALA A 751 14.61 -17.71 -20.61
N GLU A 752 15.25 -17.65 -19.44
CA GLU A 752 16.02 -16.50 -18.97
C GLU A 752 17.22 -16.20 -19.88
N ALA A 753 17.98 -17.22 -20.29
CA ALA A 753 19.13 -17.02 -21.17
C ALA A 753 18.70 -16.53 -22.56
N ILE A 754 17.58 -17.04 -23.10
CA ILE A 754 17.02 -16.56 -24.37
C ILE A 754 16.49 -15.13 -24.25
N ALA A 755 15.86 -14.76 -23.13
CA ALA A 755 15.41 -13.39 -22.89
C ALA A 755 16.59 -12.40 -22.83
N LEU A 756 17.68 -12.77 -22.14
CA LEU A 756 18.91 -11.99 -22.08
C LEU A 756 19.60 -11.90 -23.45
N LEU A 757 19.71 -13.02 -24.17
CA LEU A 757 20.25 -13.09 -25.53
C LEU A 757 19.55 -12.10 -26.45
N VAL A 758 18.21 -12.16 -26.51
CA VAL A 758 17.41 -11.30 -27.37
C VAL A 758 17.60 -9.82 -27.00
N LYS A 759 17.60 -9.52 -25.70
CA LYS A 759 17.83 -8.15 -25.21
C LYS A 759 19.16 -7.60 -25.71
N GLU A 760 20.25 -8.34 -25.52
CA GLU A 760 21.59 -7.91 -25.89
C GLU A 760 21.82 -7.90 -27.41
N LEU A 761 21.19 -8.81 -28.15
CA LEU A 761 21.24 -8.84 -29.60
C LEU A 761 20.57 -7.62 -30.24
N VAL A 762 19.39 -7.23 -29.74
CA VAL A 762 18.69 -6.04 -30.23
C VAL A 762 19.49 -4.77 -29.93
N VAL A 763 20.09 -4.68 -28.74
CA VAL A 763 21.01 -3.59 -28.39
C VAL A 763 22.22 -3.57 -29.32
N CYS A 764 22.81 -4.73 -29.60
CA CYS A 764 23.93 -4.86 -30.52
C CYS A 764 23.55 -4.37 -31.92
N ALA A 765 22.37 -4.72 -32.41
CA ALA A 765 21.87 -4.32 -33.72
C ALA A 765 21.65 -2.80 -33.85
N GLU A 766 21.11 -2.15 -32.81
CA GLU A 766 21.02 -0.68 -32.76
C GLU A 766 22.41 -0.05 -32.69
N ARG A 767 23.33 -0.58 -31.86
CA ARG A 767 24.70 -0.07 -31.70
C ARG A 767 25.54 -0.16 -32.98
N LEU A 768 25.29 -1.17 -33.81
CA LEU A 768 25.97 -1.38 -35.10
C LEU A 768 25.19 -0.77 -36.28
N ASP A 769 24.22 0.12 -36.00
CA ASP A 769 23.45 0.87 -36.99
C ASP A 769 22.71 0.00 -38.02
N LEU A 770 22.23 -1.19 -37.62
CA LEU A 770 21.45 -2.07 -38.50
C LEU A 770 20.23 -1.36 -39.13
N PRO A 771 19.46 -0.50 -38.41
CA PRO A 771 18.37 0.26 -39.04
C PRO A 771 18.82 1.16 -40.20
N LEU A 772 19.99 1.79 -40.08
CA LEU A 772 20.57 2.63 -41.13
C LEU A 772 21.06 1.77 -42.30
N GLN A 773 21.66 0.61 -42.02
CA GLN A 773 22.08 -0.35 -43.05
C GLN A 773 20.87 -0.87 -43.86
N LEU A 774 19.79 -1.25 -43.19
CA LEU A 774 18.52 -1.64 -43.80
C LEU A 774 18.00 -0.53 -44.72
N SER A 775 17.93 0.68 -44.18
CA SER A 775 17.47 1.86 -44.90
C SER A 775 18.28 2.13 -46.18
N ASN A 776 19.62 2.14 -46.09
CA ASN A 776 20.51 2.38 -47.23
C ASN A 776 20.36 1.30 -48.31
N ALA A 777 20.23 0.03 -47.91
CA ALA A 777 20.06 -1.08 -48.84
C ALA A 777 18.72 -1.02 -49.58
N LEU A 778 17.64 -0.68 -48.87
CA LEU A 778 16.30 -0.53 -49.43
C LEU A 778 16.23 0.66 -50.42
N LEU A 779 16.85 1.80 -50.08
CA LEU A 779 16.96 2.96 -50.96
C LEU A 779 17.68 2.65 -52.27
N LYS A 780 18.86 2.01 -52.19
CA LYS A 780 19.68 1.67 -53.36
C LYS A 780 18.91 0.81 -54.37
N ARG A 781 18.00 -0.04 -53.88
CA ARG A 781 17.19 -0.92 -54.72
C ARG A 781 15.90 -0.26 -55.23
N ALA A 782 15.33 0.70 -54.51
CA ALA A 782 14.16 1.46 -54.95
C ALA A 782 14.42 2.28 -56.22
N GLN A 783 15.65 2.75 -56.42
CA GLN A 783 16.07 3.57 -57.56
C GLN A 783 16.26 2.79 -58.88
N SER A 784 16.02 1.48 -58.92
CA SER A 784 16.39 0.60 -60.04
C SER A 784 15.37 0.44 -61.19
N GLY A 785 14.31 1.26 -61.25
CA GLY A 785 13.38 1.31 -62.40
C GLY A 785 12.48 0.07 -62.62
N VAL A 786 12.28 -0.75 -61.58
CA VAL A 786 11.58 -2.05 -61.64
C VAL A 786 10.05 -1.89 -61.48
N ARG A 787 9.25 -2.77 -62.12
CA ARG A 787 7.78 -2.86 -61.91
C ARG A 787 7.44 -3.05 -60.42
N ARG A 788 6.39 -2.38 -59.94
CA ARG A 788 5.98 -2.30 -58.51
C ARG A 788 5.82 -3.66 -57.81
N GLU A 789 5.28 -4.66 -58.50
CA GLU A 789 5.10 -6.02 -57.95
C GLU A 789 6.45 -6.73 -57.66
N ASN A 790 7.41 -6.60 -58.58
CA ASN A 790 8.77 -7.12 -58.40
C ASN A 790 9.56 -6.31 -57.37
N LEU A 791 9.20 -5.05 -57.12
CA LEU A 791 9.82 -4.21 -56.11
C LEU A 791 9.48 -4.69 -54.69
N VAL A 792 8.23 -5.05 -54.42
CA VAL A 792 7.80 -5.56 -53.09
C VAL A 792 8.62 -6.79 -52.69
N GLN A 793 8.66 -7.81 -53.54
CA GLN A 793 9.40 -9.04 -53.25
C GLN A 793 10.91 -8.77 -53.06
N ARG A 794 11.48 -7.86 -53.87
CA ARG A 794 12.89 -7.45 -53.71
C ARG A 794 13.14 -6.74 -52.39
N GLN A 795 12.28 -5.82 -51.96
CA GLN A 795 12.46 -5.08 -50.71
C GLN A 795 12.28 -5.99 -49.49
N VAL A 796 11.27 -6.87 -49.51
CA VAL A 796 11.05 -7.88 -48.46
C VAL A 796 12.26 -8.80 -48.33
N LEU A 797 12.73 -9.35 -49.45
CA LEU A 797 13.92 -10.22 -49.46
C LEU A 797 15.17 -9.47 -48.99
N THR A 798 15.33 -8.20 -49.36
CA THR A 798 16.48 -7.38 -48.91
C THR A 798 16.47 -7.18 -47.40
N ALA A 799 15.32 -6.84 -46.82
CA ALA A 799 15.19 -6.69 -45.38
C ALA A 799 15.43 -8.02 -44.65
N GLN A 800 14.84 -9.11 -45.15
CA GLN A 800 14.98 -10.44 -44.57
C GLN A 800 16.43 -10.93 -44.58
N LEU A 801 17.13 -10.79 -45.70
CA LEU A 801 18.55 -11.18 -45.80
C LEU A 801 19.43 -10.38 -44.84
N LEU A 802 19.26 -9.07 -44.76
CA LEU A 802 20.06 -8.23 -43.86
C LEU A 802 19.83 -8.54 -42.37
N LEU A 803 18.56 -8.78 -41.98
CA LEU A 803 18.23 -9.18 -40.62
C LEU A 803 18.82 -10.55 -40.27
N ASN A 804 18.72 -11.52 -41.19
CA ASN A 804 19.24 -12.86 -41.00
C ASN A 804 20.78 -12.90 -41.00
N ASP A 805 21.41 -12.15 -41.90
CA ASP A 805 22.87 -12.01 -41.95
C ASP A 805 23.39 -11.35 -40.66
N PHE A 806 22.69 -10.34 -40.15
CA PHE A 806 23.06 -9.75 -38.87
C PHE A 806 22.91 -10.74 -37.71
N ALA A 807 21.80 -11.48 -37.64
CA ALA A 807 21.58 -12.50 -36.61
C ALA A 807 22.66 -13.60 -36.62
N ALA A 808 23.14 -13.99 -37.82
CA ALA A 808 24.12 -15.04 -37.99
C ALA A 808 25.57 -14.57 -37.82
N TRP A 809 25.89 -13.31 -38.14
CA TRP A 809 27.29 -12.87 -38.27
C TRP A 809 27.63 -11.58 -37.52
N PHE A 810 26.66 -10.88 -36.94
CA PHE A 810 26.83 -9.58 -36.28
C PHE A 810 27.50 -8.50 -37.15
N GLY A 811 27.50 -8.66 -38.48
CA GLY A 811 28.18 -7.78 -39.44
C GLY A 811 29.66 -8.08 -39.69
N HIS A 812 30.26 -9.09 -39.04
CA HIS A 812 31.70 -9.39 -39.17
C HIS A 812 32.12 -9.90 -40.55
N THR A 813 31.22 -10.55 -41.29
CA THR A 813 31.51 -11.07 -42.64
C THR A 813 31.84 -9.96 -43.65
N ALA A 814 31.38 -8.73 -43.41
CA ALA A 814 31.71 -7.55 -44.22
C ALA A 814 33.12 -7.00 -43.94
N GLN A 815 33.78 -7.43 -42.87
CA GLN A 815 35.11 -6.97 -42.45
C GLN A 815 36.20 -7.99 -42.84
N PRO A 816 37.43 -7.56 -43.18
CA PRO A 816 38.58 -8.46 -43.34
C PRO A 816 38.87 -9.25 -42.06
N ALA A 817 39.33 -10.51 -42.17
CA ALA A 817 39.55 -11.37 -41.00
C ALA A 817 40.44 -10.72 -39.92
N GLY A 818 41.48 -9.99 -40.28
CA GLY A 818 42.38 -9.32 -39.32
C GLY A 818 41.77 -8.16 -38.54
N GLN A 819 40.55 -7.70 -38.87
CA GLN A 819 39.83 -6.65 -38.16
C GLN A 819 38.71 -7.20 -37.26
N ARG A 820 38.44 -8.52 -37.33
CA ARG A 820 37.39 -9.16 -36.55
C ARG A 820 37.91 -9.50 -35.16
N PRO A 821 37.06 -9.47 -34.12
CA PRO A 821 37.44 -9.93 -32.79
C PRO A 821 37.95 -11.38 -32.82
N THR A 822 38.80 -11.73 -31.86
CA THR A 822 39.26 -13.11 -31.68
C THR A 822 38.17 -13.92 -30.99
N GLY A 823 37.88 -15.13 -31.48
CA GLY A 823 36.98 -16.06 -30.82
C GLY A 823 37.45 -16.39 -29.40
N LEU A 824 36.50 -16.50 -28.48
CA LEU A 824 36.75 -16.84 -27.08
C LEU A 824 36.68 -18.36 -26.84
N LEU A 825 36.06 -19.10 -27.76
CA LEU A 825 35.92 -20.56 -27.74
C LEU A 825 36.63 -21.18 -28.95
N GLY A 826 36.82 -22.51 -28.91
CA GLY A 826 37.40 -23.26 -30.02
C GLY A 826 38.86 -22.88 -30.33
N ALA A 827 39.18 -22.70 -31.62
CA ALA A 827 40.54 -22.45 -32.11
C ALA A 827 41.03 -21.00 -31.88
N LYS A 828 40.20 -20.13 -31.27
CA LYS A 828 40.51 -18.73 -30.97
C LYS A 828 41.11 -17.97 -32.17
N GLN A 829 40.53 -18.20 -33.34
CA GLN A 829 40.84 -17.46 -34.56
C GLN A 829 39.94 -16.22 -34.64
N PRO A 830 40.21 -15.25 -35.54
CA PRO A 830 39.26 -14.19 -35.79
C PRO A 830 37.88 -14.76 -36.18
N LEU A 831 36.81 -14.18 -35.65
CA LEU A 831 35.45 -14.70 -35.82
C LEU A 831 35.13 -15.00 -37.29
N PHE A 832 34.61 -16.21 -37.54
CA PHE A 832 34.18 -16.66 -38.87
C PHE A 832 35.30 -16.67 -39.92
N ALA A 833 36.56 -16.88 -39.51
CA ALA A 833 37.72 -16.92 -40.41
C ALA A 833 37.62 -18.02 -41.49
N PHE A 834 36.85 -19.08 -41.23
CA PHE A 834 36.64 -20.16 -42.20
C PHE A 834 35.93 -19.71 -43.50
N TYR A 835 35.19 -18.59 -43.47
CA TYR A 835 34.43 -18.07 -44.63
C TYR A 835 35.31 -17.43 -45.71
N GLN A 836 36.61 -17.17 -45.44
CA GLN A 836 37.54 -16.48 -46.36
C GLN A 836 38.63 -17.38 -46.97
N LYS A 837 38.55 -18.71 -46.87
CA LYS A 837 39.46 -19.58 -47.65
C LYS A 837 39.13 -19.43 -49.13
N GLU A 838 39.89 -18.61 -49.86
CA GLU A 838 39.86 -18.60 -51.34
C GLU A 838 40.03 -20.05 -51.82
N MET A 839 39.20 -20.47 -52.79
CA MET A 839 39.43 -21.71 -53.53
C MET A 839 40.12 -21.35 -54.86
N PRO A 840 41.46 -21.24 -54.91
CA PRO A 840 42.17 -20.94 -56.15
C PRO A 840 42.16 -22.17 -57.05
N GLY A 841 41.14 -22.33 -57.91
CA GLY A 841 41.12 -23.26 -59.07
C GLY A 841 41.55 -24.71 -58.82
N ARG A 842 41.63 -25.16 -57.56
CA ARG A 842 42.10 -26.48 -57.11
C ARG A 842 41.09 -27.04 -56.12
N PHE A 843 40.98 -28.37 -56.10
CA PHE A 843 40.18 -29.09 -55.13
C PHE A 843 40.58 -28.70 -53.70
N PRO A 844 39.61 -28.55 -52.77
CA PRO A 844 39.90 -28.22 -51.38
C PRO A 844 40.82 -29.28 -50.76
N HIS A 845 41.88 -28.85 -50.08
CA HIS A 845 42.74 -29.76 -49.33
C HIS A 845 42.01 -30.17 -48.06
N LEU A 846 41.40 -31.36 -48.08
CA LEU A 846 40.68 -31.89 -46.93
C LEU A 846 41.67 -32.33 -45.85
N ALA A 847 41.37 -32.02 -44.60
CA ALA A 847 42.11 -32.54 -43.46
C ALA A 847 41.87 -34.05 -43.30
N ALA A 848 42.81 -34.75 -42.65
CA ALA A 848 42.69 -36.19 -42.39
C ALA A 848 41.49 -36.55 -41.50
N GLN A 849 40.99 -35.58 -40.73
CA GLN A 849 39.80 -35.66 -39.91
C GLN A 849 38.84 -34.57 -40.37
N ALA A 850 37.55 -34.90 -40.51
CA ALA A 850 36.55 -33.92 -40.89
C ALA A 850 36.38 -32.89 -39.76
N ASP A 851 36.55 -31.61 -40.09
CA ASP A 851 36.24 -30.52 -39.18
C ASP A 851 34.71 -30.48 -38.97
N ASP A 852 34.27 -30.41 -37.72
CA ASP A 852 32.86 -30.18 -37.40
C ASP A 852 32.53 -28.70 -37.57
N GLN A 853 32.14 -28.35 -38.79
CA GLN A 853 31.87 -26.97 -39.16
C GLN A 853 30.71 -26.36 -38.36
N SER A 854 29.78 -27.18 -37.87
CA SER A 854 28.65 -26.73 -37.04
C SER A 854 29.14 -26.29 -35.66
N VAL A 855 30.07 -27.04 -35.07
CA VAL A 855 30.70 -26.68 -33.79
C VAL A 855 31.61 -25.47 -33.93
N ILE A 856 32.38 -25.37 -35.03
CA ILE A 856 33.23 -24.21 -35.32
C ILE A 856 32.38 -22.93 -35.45
N PHE A 857 31.28 -23.00 -36.21
CA PHE A 857 30.35 -21.88 -36.33
C PHE A 857 29.71 -21.51 -34.99
N ALA A 858 29.29 -22.50 -34.20
CA ALA A 858 28.70 -22.27 -32.89
C ALA A 858 29.68 -21.61 -31.91
N ASP A 859 30.94 -22.06 -31.88
CA ASP A 859 31.97 -21.48 -31.02
C ASP A 859 32.25 -20.02 -31.39
N ASP A 860 32.33 -19.70 -32.68
CA ASP A 860 32.48 -18.31 -33.16
C ASP A 860 31.24 -17.47 -32.83
N TRP A 861 30.03 -17.99 -33.04
CA TRP A 861 28.80 -17.24 -32.78
C TRP A 861 28.60 -16.94 -31.28
N ILE A 862 28.82 -17.95 -30.42
CA ILE A 862 28.72 -17.80 -28.95
C ILE A 862 29.78 -16.80 -28.46
N SER A 863 30.99 -16.87 -29.02
CA SER A 863 32.05 -15.88 -28.74
C SER A 863 31.61 -14.48 -29.18
N GLY A 864 31.04 -14.35 -30.38
CA GLY A 864 30.57 -13.08 -30.93
C GLY A 864 29.51 -12.42 -30.07
N ILE A 865 28.47 -13.15 -29.64
CA ILE A 865 27.44 -12.58 -28.78
C ILE A 865 27.97 -12.20 -27.39
N ALA A 866 28.90 -12.98 -26.82
CA ALA A 866 29.53 -12.66 -25.54
C ALA A 866 30.38 -11.38 -25.62
N ILE A 867 31.16 -11.22 -26.70
CA ILE A 867 31.95 -10.01 -26.97
C ILE A 867 31.03 -8.81 -27.16
N HIS A 868 29.98 -8.95 -27.96
CA HIS A 868 29.05 -7.85 -28.22
C HIS A 868 28.24 -7.46 -26.98
N THR A 869 27.85 -8.41 -26.14
CA THR A 869 27.20 -8.13 -24.84
C THR A 869 28.10 -7.28 -23.95
N GLN A 870 29.40 -7.56 -23.92
CA GLN A 870 30.36 -6.74 -23.17
C GLN A 870 30.60 -5.36 -23.82
N LYS A 871 30.57 -5.27 -25.16
CA LYS A 871 30.67 -3.99 -25.89
C LYS A 871 29.37 -3.17 -25.89
N ASN A 872 28.27 -3.71 -25.35
CA ASN A 872 27.00 -2.99 -25.17
C ASN A 872 26.96 -2.13 -23.89
N VAL A 873 28.05 -2.06 -23.11
CA VAL A 873 28.20 -1.15 -21.96
C VAL A 873 27.94 0.30 -22.40
N GLY A 874 27.08 1.02 -21.67
CA GLY A 874 26.66 2.38 -22.02
C GLY A 874 25.74 2.49 -23.26
N HIS A 875 25.33 1.38 -23.87
CA HIS A 875 24.38 1.34 -24.98
C HIS A 875 23.08 0.64 -24.55
N ARG A 876 22.00 1.40 -24.37
CA ARG A 876 20.63 0.88 -24.23
C ARG A 876 19.66 1.65 -25.13
N LYS A 877 18.51 1.03 -25.45
CA LYS A 877 17.29 1.77 -25.84
C LYS A 877 16.96 2.67 -24.64
N GLY A 878 16.96 3.98 -24.84
CA GLY A 878 16.93 4.96 -23.73
C GLY A 878 18.09 5.97 -23.70
N LYS A 879 18.70 6.31 -24.85
CA LYS A 879 19.56 7.51 -25.00
C LYS A 879 18.88 8.83 -24.56
N GLU A 880 17.61 8.78 -24.17
CA GLU A 880 16.76 9.92 -23.79
C GLU A 880 16.89 10.30 -22.30
N ILE A 881 17.38 9.41 -21.41
CA ILE A 881 17.70 9.78 -20.02
C ILE A 881 19.10 10.37 -19.97
N THR A 882 19.19 11.64 -19.59
CA THR A 882 20.47 12.37 -19.47
C THR A 882 21.32 11.89 -18.29
N PRO A 883 22.65 12.08 -18.31
CA PRO A 883 23.52 11.78 -17.18
C PRO A 883 23.07 12.44 -15.87
N GLU A 884 22.57 13.68 -15.93
CA GLU A 884 22.05 14.42 -14.78
C GLU A 884 20.77 13.77 -14.21
N GLN A 885 19.88 13.29 -15.08
CA GLN A 885 18.68 12.56 -14.67
C GLN A 885 19.02 11.18 -14.10
N ASN A 886 20.03 10.50 -14.64
CA ASN A 886 20.54 9.25 -14.08
C ASN A 886 21.17 9.47 -12.69
N GLU A 887 21.96 10.52 -12.52
CA GLU A 887 22.54 10.88 -11.22
C GLU A 887 21.44 11.22 -10.20
N ALA A 888 20.40 11.94 -10.63
CA ALA A 888 19.23 12.20 -9.81
C ALA A 888 18.53 10.92 -9.36
N MET A 889 18.34 9.94 -10.25
CA MET A 889 17.82 8.61 -9.87
C MET A 889 18.78 7.88 -8.91
N GLY A 890 20.09 8.03 -9.07
CA GLY A 890 21.08 7.54 -8.11
C GLY A 890 20.87 8.12 -6.71
N ARG A 891 20.61 9.44 -6.61
CA ARG A 891 20.27 10.09 -5.33
C ARG A 891 18.95 9.59 -4.75
N VAL A 892 17.94 9.33 -5.59
CA VAL A 892 16.66 8.72 -5.16
C VAL A 892 16.94 7.37 -4.50
N ILE A 893 17.67 6.47 -5.17
CA ILE A 893 17.98 5.12 -4.67
C ILE A 893 18.81 5.18 -3.38
N GLN A 894 19.78 6.10 -3.30
CA GLN A 894 20.55 6.33 -2.07
C GLN A 894 19.67 6.81 -0.92
N ALA A 895 18.73 7.73 -1.16
CA ALA A 895 17.80 8.21 -0.15
C ALA A 895 16.94 7.07 0.44
N PHE A 896 16.45 6.13 -0.39
CA PHE A 896 15.74 4.94 0.09
C PHE A 896 16.63 3.99 0.93
N LYS A 897 17.94 3.93 0.63
CA LYS A 897 18.91 3.04 1.30
C LYS A 897 19.55 3.66 2.55
N ALA A 898 19.36 4.96 2.80
CA ALA A 898 19.88 5.66 3.98
C ALA A 898 19.08 5.22 5.24
N ARG A 899 19.46 4.11 5.86
CA ARG A 899 18.81 3.57 7.06
C ARG A 899 19.63 3.85 8.32
#